data_AF-A0A9E5VV20-F1
#
_entry.id   AF-A0A9E5VV20-F1
#
_cell.length_a   1.000
_cell.length_b   1.000
_cell.length_c   1.000
_cell.angle_alpha   90.00
_cell.angle_beta   90.00
_cell.angle_gamma   90.00
#
_symmetry.space_group_name_H-M   'P 1'
#
loop_
_entity.id
_entity.type
_entity.pdbx_description
1 polymer ?
#
loop_
_entity_poly.entity_id
_entity_poly.type
_entity_poly.pdbx_seq_one_letter_code
_entity_poly.pdbx_strand_id
1 'polypeptide(L)'
;MANTTPQPPRTPPRPAPRRRRSRTFRRALLLAILLATAGIGYGLLPGGGPARSEESVPIGEVLRGNLVVVVEERGDIYSIRPHEIKSEVEGWNTILELAPEGSVITPQDVEEGRIIARLDSATLEETVADRKISLFQAEASLVQAEQNHAIQLKQNESDIAGAQQALRFAWMDAESYLGAELTTRLVHEGIEAVDLTALGRRIAERILTPDPVADRRVDEGPELGGEAQQQLRRLASQVQLAAGEHARAEDTLGWSEQLAPQGYISANELEQDRLQARRRRVQMDSARESLELFLRYTLQKDAEQRLSDYLEAERNMERVRARTRSQSTQSEASLRSRQASYELERERLRKAEDMLAKCAIRAPKPGRIAYGSSTGGSWGRRQVTIEEGASVPENTVIIRIPDVSALSVKLNVSERDIDKVAVGQPAIVTTEAHPDRSLPGQVARISPMASTTNAQLGMDEKVYETEVALLEPPELFIPGMSATARIIVGQLEEVVYMPVQAVIREQGYTVCWVQGTDGPVPLRVRLGLSTGTFVEVKAGVRPGERVYLAPPDEAAEEDLAALITQLKTTAPAMDEMEEEPPGPAAAEPPEPAPEAANPAVDRPAETDLRARMRQLRALTGEERTRKTQELLESLTPEQRSQAEEMLRRMAARPEGRGGRPGPRPEGAGGPQNPQQPAARQEGGDDGAR
;
A
#
# COMPACT_ATOMS: atom_id res chain seq x y z
N MET A 1 -23.65 -70.06 38.63
CA MET A 1 -23.70 -70.90 37.41
C MET A 1 -23.38 -70.01 36.22
N ALA A 2 -22.58 -70.55 35.29
CA ALA A 2 -22.23 -70.02 33.96
C ALA A 2 -21.42 -68.71 33.88
N ASN A 3 -20.10 -68.91 33.78
CA ASN A 3 -19.06 -67.97 33.42
C ASN A 3 -19.01 -67.86 31.88
N THR A 4 -19.21 -66.69 31.27
CA THR A 4 -18.78 -66.46 29.86
C THR A 4 -18.54 -64.97 29.61
N THR A 5 -17.28 -64.57 29.68
CA THR A 5 -16.76 -63.27 29.24
C THR A 5 -16.62 -63.23 27.72
N PRO A 6 -17.11 -62.20 27.02
CA PRO A 6 -16.85 -62.02 25.58
C PRO A 6 -15.48 -61.36 25.34
N GLN A 7 -14.67 -61.98 24.48
CA GLN A 7 -13.36 -61.49 24.02
C GLN A 7 -13.49 -60.37 22.96
N PRO A 8 -12.56 -59.39 22.94
CA PRO A 8 -12.46 -58.38 21.89
C PRO A 8 -11.74 -58.88 20.61
N PRO A 9 -11.95 -58.23 19.44
CA PRO A 9 -11.42 -58.67 18.15
C PRO A 9 -9.89 -58.48 18.02
N ARG A 10 -9.28 -59.43 17.30
CA ARG A 10 -7.84 -59.66 17.16
C ARG A 10 -7.18 -58.69 16.19
N THR A 11 -6.05 -58.14 16.62
CA THR A 11 -5.06 -57.45 15.79
C THR A 11 -4.31 -58.44 14.86
N PRO A 12 -3.93 -58.01 13.65
CA PRO A 12 -3.20 -58.87 12.71
C PRO A 12 -1.73 -59.09 13.14
N PRO A 13 -1.15 -60.27 12.86
CA PRO A 13 0.19 -60.61 13.32
C PRO A 13 1.30 -59.97 12.47
N ARG A 14 2.40 -59.64 13.15
CA ARG A 14 3.69 -59.25 12.57
C ARG A 14 4.24 -60.36 11.65
N PRO A 15 4.82 -60.03 10.47
CA PRO A 15 5.47 -61.04 9.64
C PRO A 15 6.83 -61.49 10.23
N ALA A 16 7.04 -62.81 10.21
CA ALA A 16 8.25 -63.52 10.61
C ALA A 16 9.45 -63.24 9.66
N PRO A 17 10.71 -63.43 10.11
CA PRO A 17 11.90 -63.13 9.31
C PRO A 17 12.08 -64.14 8.16
N ARG A 18 12.09 -63.64 6.92
CA ARG A 18 12.37 -64.45 5.73
C ARG A 18 13.87 -64.74 5.62
N ARG A 19 14.18 -66.05 5.69
CA ARG A 19 15.50 -66.66 5.46
C ARG A 19 16.24 -66.07 4.25
N ARG A 20 17.48 -65.65 4.50
CA ARG A 20 18.53 -65.31 3.53
C ARG A 20 18.83 -66.54 2.67
N ARG A 21 18.23 -66.65 1.48
CA ARG A 21 18.65 -67.63 0.45
C ARG A 21 19.91 -67.09 -0.25
N SER A 22 20.93 -67.93 -0.30
CA SER A 22 22.31 -67.60 -0.66
C SER A 22 22.44 -67.11 -2.11
N ARG A 23 23.27 -66.07 -2.26
CA ARG A 23 23.72 -65.48 -3.54
C ARG A 23 24.51 -66.46 -4.44
N THR A 24 24.76 -67.69 -3.98
CA THR A 24 25.52 -68.71 -4.70
C THR A 24 24.69 -69.44 -5.76
N PHE A 25 23.37 -69.57 -5.59
CA PHE A 25 22.52 -70.29 -6.56
C PHE A 25 22.23 -69.48 -7.85
N ARG A 26 22.17 -68.14 -7.75
CA ARG A 26 22.01 -67.25 -8.92
C ARG A 26 23.29 -67.14 -9.77
N ARG A 27 24.47 -67.31 -9.17
CA ARG A 27 25.75 -67.32 -9.90
C ARG A 27 25.99 -68.64 -10.64
N ALA A 28 25.56 -69.78 -10.07
CA ALA A 28 25.63 -71.07 -10.74
C ALA A 28 24.68 -71.17 -11.95
N LEU A 29 23.49 -70.58 -11.88
CA LEU A 29 22.54 -70.56 -12.99
C LEU A 29 23.00 -69.67 -14.16
N LEU A 30 23.64 -68.52 -13.86
CA LEU A 30 24.21 -67.65 -14.90
C LEU A 30 25.44 -68.28 -15.57
N LEU A 31 26.29 -69.02 -14.84
CA LEU A 31 27.43 -69.72 -15.42
C LEU A 31 27.00 -70.91 -16.32
N ALA A 32 25.91 -71.60 -15.95
CA ALA A 32 25.36 -72.69 -16.75
C ALA A 32 24.69 -72.21 -18.06
N ILE A 33 24.06 -71.02 -18.04
CA ILE A 33 23.49 -70.41 -19.26
C ILE A 33 24.60 -69.86 -20.17
N LEU A 34 25.71 -69.37 -19.60
CA LEU A 34 26.89 -68.91 -20.37
C LEU A 34 27.67 -70.07 -21.00
N LEU A 35 27.72 -71.24 -20.35
CA LEU A 35 28.29 -72.47 -20.92
C LEU A 35 27.35 -73.16 -21.93
N ALA A 36 26.03 -73.05 -21.77
CA ALA A 36 25.06 -73.56 -22.73
C ALA A 36 24.96 -72.70 -24.01
N THR A 37 25.21 -71.40 -23.92
CA THR A 37 25.31 -70.51 -25.08
C THR A 37 26.66 -70.61 -25.80
N ALA A 38 27.73 -70.96 -25.09
CA ALA A 38 29.03 -71.30 -25.70
C ALA A 38 29.07 -72.71 -26.34
N GLY A 39 28.26 -73.66 -25.87
CA GLY A 39 28.25 -75.06 -26.33
C GLY A 39 27.35 -75.36 -27.55
N ILE A 40 26.42 -74.47 -27.90
CA ILE A 40 25.50 -74.67 -29.04
C ILE A 40 26.01 -73.97 -30.32
N GLY A 41 27.07 -73.13 -30.23
CA GLY A 41 27.68 -72.46 -31.39
C GLY A 41 28.79 -73.23 -32.10
N TYR A 42 29.22 -74.41 -31.62
CA TYR A 42 30.42 -75.11 -32.10
C TYR A 42 30.15 -76.42 -32.87
N GLY A 43 28.90 -76.69 -33.26
CA GLY A 43 28.51 -78.01 -33.75
C GLY A 43 27.52 -78.02 -34.91
N LEU A 44 27.74 -77.21 -35.94
CA LEU A 44 27.13 -77.36 -37.28
C LEU A 44 27.77 -76.36 -38.26
N LEU A 45 28.99 -76.68 -38.70
CA LEU A 45 29.63 -76.07 -39.87
C LEU A 45 29.72 -77.14 -40.96
N PRO A 46 28.86 -77.10 -42.01
CA PRO A 46 29.19 -77.72 -43.29
C PRO A 46 30.36 -76.92 -43.89
N GLY A 47 31.43 -77.63 -44.25
CA GLY A 47 32.54 -77.08 -45.01
C GLY A 47 32.07 -76.54 -46.35
N GLY A 48 31.97 -75.22 -46.44
CA GLY A 48 31.80 -74.44 -47.64
C GLY A 48 32.36 -73.07 -47.34
N GLY A 49 33.60 -72.82 -47.75
CA GLY A 49 34.20 -71.49 -47.61
C GLY A 49 33.28 -70.47 -48.27
N PRO A 50 32.97 -69.32 -47.63
CA PRO A 50 32.36 -68.24 -48.37
C PRO A 50 33.37 -67.82 -49.43
N ALA A 51 33.00 -67.99 -50.69
CA ALA A 51 33.59 -67.19 -51.75
C ALA A 51 33.53 -65.74 -51.27
N ARG A 52 34.68 -65.05 -51.27
CA ARG A 52 34.75 -63.60 -51.14
C ARG A 52 33.81 -63.04 -52.20
N SER A 53 32.59 -62.66 -51.83
CA SER A 53 31.83 -61.68 -52.57
C SER A 53 32.63 -60.40 -52.46
N GLU A 54 33.02 -59.82 -53.60
CA GLU A 54 33.62 -58.49 -53.65
C GLU A 54 32.83 -57.57 -52.73
N GLU A 55 33.48 -57.08 -51.68
CA GLU A 55 32.92 -56.11 -50.76
C GLU A 55 32.81 -54.80 -51.54
N SER A 56 31.70 -54.62 -52.26
CA SER A 56 31.46 -53.41 -53.04
C SER A 56 31.29 -52.26 -52.05
N VAL A 57 32.37 -51.50 -51.86
CA VAL A 57 32.38 -50.29 -51.02
C VAL A 57 31.18 -49.43 -51.43
N PRO A 58 30.29 -49.04 -50.50
CA PRO A 58 29.07 -48.32 -50.85
C PRO A 58 29.41 -46.98 -51.51
N ILE A 59 28.81 -46.74 -52.68
CA ILE A 59 29.05 -45.56 -53.53
C ILE A 59 27.84 -44.64 -53.45
N GLY A 60 28.06 -43.37 -53.10
CA GLY A 60 27.09 -42.28 -53.21
C GLY A 60 27.24 -41.54 -54.54
N GLU A 61 26.23 -40.77 -54.92
CA GLU A 61 26.26 -39.93 -56.12
C GLU A 61 26.31 -38.46 -55.72
N VAL A 62 27.08 -37.67 -56.46
CA VAL A 62 27.13 -36.22 -56.32
C VAL A 62 25.98 -35.62 -57.11
N LEU A 63 25.05 -35.00 -56.41
CA LEU A 63 23.83 -34.46 -57.00
C LEU A 63 23.95 -32.95 -57.15
N ARG A 64 23.29 -32.40 -58.16
CA ARG A 64 23.10 -30.96 -58.31
C ARG A 64 21.63 -30.65 -58.13
N GLY A 65 21.32 -29.72 -57.25
CA GLY A 65 19.95 -29.32 -56.97
C GLY A 65 19.85 -28.40 -55.77
N ASN A 66 18.63 -28.16 -55.32
CA ASN A 66 18.37 -27.28 -54.20
C ASN A 66 18.61 -28.03 -52.88
N LEU A 67 19.55 -27.58 -52.07
CA LEU A 67 19.83 -28.13 -50.75
C LEU A 67 19.21 -27.23 -49.69
N VAL A 68 18.20 -27.74 -48.98
CA VAL A 68 17.59 -27.05 -47.85
C VAL A 68 18.27 -27.52 -46.57
N VAL A 69 18.98 -26.61 -45.91
CA VAL A 69 19.62 -26.87 -44.62
C VAL A 69 18.61 -26.62 -43.51
N VAL A 70 18.29 -27.67 -42.77
CA VAL A 70 17.31 -27.64 -41.68
C VAL A 70 17.97 -28.05 -40.37
N VAL A 71 17.72 -27.29 -39.31
CA VAL A 71 18.01 -27.69 -37.93
C VAL A 71 16.70 -28.17 -37.32
N GLU A 72 16.67 -29.44 -36.92
CA GLU A 72 15.49 -30.07 -36.34
C GLU A 72 15.70 -30.26 -34.83
N GLU A 73 14.86 -29.61 -34.04
CA GLU A 73 14.93 -29.69 -32.58
C GLU A 73 13.55 -29.93 -31.98
N ARG A 74 13.53 -30.60 -30.83
CA ARG A 74 12.31 -30.88 -30.06
C ARG A 74 12.11 -29.85 -28.97
N GLY A 75 10.85 -29.56 -28.69
CA GLY A 75 10.46 -28.62 -27.64
C GLY A 75 8.99 -28.72 -27.28
N ASP A 76 8.53 -27.75 -26.50
CA ASP A 76 7.16 -27.73 -25.98
C ASP A 76 6.44 -26.46 -26.42
N ILE A 77 5.18 -26.61 -26.81
CA ILE A 77 4.30 -25.49 -27.13
C ILE A 77 3.86 -24.80 -25.84
N TYR A 78 3.96 -23.48 -25.79
CA TYR A 78 3.47 -22.67 -24.68
C TYR A 78 2.80 -21.40 -25.20
N SER A 79 1.93 -20.82 -24.38
CA SER A 79 1.29 -19.53 -24.67
C SER A 79 2.21 -18.40 -24.24
N ILE A 80 2.43 -17.41 -25.11
CA ILE A 80 3.32 -16.26 -24.84
C ILE A 80 2.75 -15.38 -23.72
N ARG A 81 1.42 -15.21 -23.67
CA ARG A 81 0.74 -14.34 -22.71
C ARG A 81 -0.43 -15.05 -22.03
N PRO A 82 -0.16 -16.03 -21.14
CA PRO A 82 -1.25 -16.66 -20.39
C PRO A 82 -1.88 -15.62 -19.45
N HIS A 83 -3.21 -15.65 -19.33
CA HIS A 83 -3.91 -14.87 -18.33
C HIS A 83 -3.91 -15.64 -17.01
N GLU A 84 -3.20 -15.13 -16.01
CA GLU A 84 -3.09 -15.76 -14.69
C GLU A 84 -4.12 -15.18 -13.73
N ILE A 85 -4.89 -16.07 -13.12
CA ILE A 85 -5.87 -15.74 -12.08
C ILE A 85 -5.30 -16.18 -10.74
N LYS A 86 -5.11 -15.21 -9.85
CA LYS A 86 -4.45 -15.41 -8.55
C LYS A 86 -5.47 -15.35 -7.42
N SER A 87 -5.14 -16.00 -6.31
CA SER A 87 -5.85 -15.78 -5.05
C SER A 87 -5.62 -14.35 -4.57
N GLU A 88 -6.67 -13.55 -4.47
CA GLU A 88 -6.60 -12.18 -3.92
C GLU A 88 -7.14 -12.11 -2.48
N VAL A 89 -7.53 -13.24 -1.90
CA VAL A 89 -8.03 -13.30 -0.53
C VAL A 89 -6.84 -13.34 0.42
N GLU A 90 -6.82 -12.40 1.36
CA GLU A 90 -5.75 -12.27 2.35
C GLU A 90 -5.58 -13.55 3.17
N GLY A 91 -4.33 -13.92 3.43
CA GLY A 91 -3.99 -15.10 4.23
C GLY A 91 -4.07 -16.41 3.47
N TRP A 92 -4.46 -17.47 4.17
CA TRP A 92 -4.57 -18.83 3.63
C TRP A 92 -6.04 -19.19 3.50
N ASN A 93 -6.44 -19.63 2.31
CA ASN A 93 -7.82 -20.05 2.06
C ASN A 93 -7.87 -21.41 1.38
N THR A 94 -8.89 -22.19 1.71
CA THR A 94 -9.08 -23.52 1.15
C THR A 94 -9.92 -23.44 -0.12
N ILE A 95 -9.53 -24.15 -1.17
CA ILE A 95 -10.32 -24.27 -2.40
C ILE A 95 -11.46 -25.26 -2.12
N LEU A 96 -12.71 -24.82 -2.21
CA LEU A 96 -13.89 -25.69 -2.05
C LEU A 96 -14.34 -26.30 -3.37
N GLU A 97 -14.37 -25.49 -4.43
CA GLU A 97 -14.79 -25.90 -5.77
C GLU A 97 -13.75 -25.43 -6.78
N LEU A 98 -13.37 -26.29 -7.73
CA LEU A 98 -12.45 -25.93 -8.80
C LEU A 98 -12.94 -26.49 -10.13
N ALA A 99 -13.08 -25.64 -11.13
CA ALA A 99 -13.47 -26.07 -12.47
C ALA A 99 -12.41 -27.03 -13.05
N PRO A 100 -12.79 -28.19 -13.61
CA PRO A 100 -11.85 -29.21 -14.01
C PRO A 100 -10.89 -28.72 -15.09
N GLU A 101 -9.63 -29.12 -14.99
CA GLU A 101 -8.61 -28.80 -15.99
C GLU A 101 -9.02 -29.25 -17.40
N GLY A 102 -8.73 -28.41 -18.40
CA GLY A 102 -9.10 -28.63 -19.80
C GLY A 102 -10.50 -28.14 -20.19
N SER A 103 -11.32 -27.73 -19.21
CA SER A 103 -12.65 -27.12 -19.45
C SER A 103 -12.56 -25.87 -20.33
N VAL A 104 -13.50 -25.73 -21.26
CA VAL A 104 -13.61 -24.57 -22.15
C VAL A 104 -14.58 -23.57 -21.54
N ILE A 105 -14.14 -22.33 -21.38
CA ILE A 105 -14.97 -21.18 -20.99
C ILE A 105 -15.39 -20.50 -22.29
N THR A 106 -16.69 -20.47 -22.55
CA THR A 106 -17.27 -19.76 -23.70
C THR A 106 -17.44 -18.26 -23.40
N PRO A 107 -17.58 -17.40 -24.43
CA PRO A 107 -17.90 -15.99 -24.22
C PRO A 107 -19.19 -15.79 -23.41
N GLN A 108 -20.18 -16.68 -23.58
CA GLN A 108 -21.43 -16.67 -22.82
C GLN A 108 -21.19 -16.97 -21.33
N ASP A 109 -20.32 -17.93 -21.01
CA ASP A 109 -19.95 -18.24 -19.61
C ASP A 109 -19.31 -17.03 -18.91
N VAL A 110 -18.58 -16.19 -19.64
CA VAL A 110 -17.96 -14.96 -19.09
C VAL A 110 -19.03 -13.90 -18.82
N GLU A 111 -19.98 -13.73 -19.73
CA GLU A 111 -21.08 -12.76 -19.58
C GLU A 111 -22.02 -13.15 -18.42
N GLU A 112 -22.29 -14.44 -18.24
CA GLU A 112 -23.04 -14.98 -17.10
C GLU A 112 -22.22 -14.99 -15.79
N GLY A 113 -20.93 -14.66 -15.86
CA GLY A 113 -20.04 -14.56 -14.71
C GLY A 113 -19.77 -15.91 -14.04
N ARG A 114 -19.61 -16.97 -14.84
CA ARG A 114 -19.36 -18.34 -14.36
C ARG A 114 -18.22 -18.40 -13.34
N ILE A 115 -18.51 -19.04 -12.20
CA ILE A 115 -17.52 -19.27 -11.14
C ILE A 115 -16.63 -20.44 -11.57
N ILE A 116 -15.33 -20.19 -11.61
CA ILE A 116 -14.30 -21.17 -12.01
C ILE A 116 -13.55 -21.73 -10.81
N ALA A 117 -13.55 -21.02 -9.67
CA ALA A 117 -13.07 -21.53 -8.41
C ALA A 117 -13.82 -20.84 -7.26
N ARG A 118 -14.12 -21.59 -6.20
CA ARG A 118 -14.69 -21.05 -4.96
C ARG A 118 -13.73 -21.34 -3.82
N LEU A 119 -13.33 -20.29 -3.12
CA LEU A 119 -12.57 -20.38 -1.88
C LEU A 119 -13.53 -20.43 -0.69
N ASP A 120 -13.09 -21.00 0.42
CA ASP A 120 -13.84 -21.03 1.67
C ASP A 120 -14.16 -19.61 2.14
N SER A 121 -15.45 -19.31 2.26
CA SER A 121 -15.98 -18.01 2.65
C SER A 121 -16.54 -17.99 4.07
N ALA A 122 -16.66 -19.13 4.76
CA ALA A 122 -17.42 -19.22 6.01
C ALA A 122 -16.90 -18.24 7.09
N THR A 123 -15.58 -18.15 7.25
CA THR A 123 -14.95 -17.24 8.21
C THR A 123 -15.09 -15.76 7.82
N LEU A 124 -15.11 -15.46 6.52
CA LEU A 124 -15.29 -14.10 6.02
C LEU A 124 -16.75 -13.66 6.08
N GLU A 125 -17.71 -14.57 5.88
CA GLU A 125 -19.14 -14.30 6.08
C GLU A 125 -19.44 -13.96 7.54
N GLU A 126 -18.89 -14.73 8.49
CA GLU A 126 -18.97 -14.43 9.92
C GLU A 126 -18.32 -13.07 10.22
N THR A 127 -17.13 -12.81 9.67
CA THR A 127 -16.46 -11.51 9.82
C THR A 127 -17.32 -10.36 9.28
N VAL A 128 -17.95 -10.50 8.11
CA VAL A 128 -18.84 -9.48 7.54
C VAL A 128 -20.06 -9.27 8.44
N ALA A 129 -20.66 -10.33 8.97
CA ALA A 129 -21.77 -10.22 9.92
C ALA A 129 -21.36 -9.45 11.19
N ASP A 130 -20.21 -9.77 11.78
CA ASP A 130 -19.67 -9.07 12.95
C ASP A 130 -19.32 -7.61 12.66
N ARG A 131 -18.77 -7.31 11.48
CA ARG A 131 -18.50 -5.93 11.05
C ARG A 131 -19.79 -5.14 10.83
N LYS A 132 -20.85 -5.76 10.33
CA LYS A 132 -22.18 -5.12 10.23
C LYS A 132 -22.71 -4.78 11.61
N ILE A 133 -22.65 -5.71 12.56
CA ILE A 133 -23.06 -5.45 13.95
C ILE A 133 -22.25 -4.29 14.55
N SER A 134 -20.92 -4.31 14.36
CA SER A 134 -20.03 -3.24 14.84
C SER A 134 -20.36 -1.88 14.21
N LEU A 135 -20.65 -1.85 12.91
CA LEU A 135 -21.10 -0.64 12.20
C LEU A 135 -22.43 -0.12 12.75
N PHE A 136 -23.41 -1.00 12.97
CA PHE A 136 -24.70 -0.61 13.56
C PHE A 136 -24.53 -0.03 14.98
N GLN A 137 -23.64 -0.62 15.80
CA GLN A 137 -23.33 -0.08 17.12
C GLN A 137 -22.64 1.29 17.02
N ALA A 138 -21.70 1.46 16.08
CA ALA A 138 -21.02 2.73 15.84
C ALA A 138 -22.01 3.80 15.36
N GLU A 139 -22.92 3.45 14.44
CA GLU A 139 -23.99 4.31 13.92
C GLU A 139 -24.94 4.76 15.04
N ALA A 140 -25.42 3.82 15.86
CA ALA A 140 -26.26 4.15 17.02
C ALA A 140 -25.54 5.13 17.97
N SER A 141 -24.22 4.95 18.17
CA SER A 141 -23.43 5.84 19.00
C SER A 141 -23.18 7.22 18.37
N LEU A 142 -23.09 7.30 17.04
CA LEU A 142 -23.01 8.55 16.29
C LEU A 142 -24.32 9.32 16.41
N VAL A 143 -25.46 8.67 16.15
CA VAL A 143 -26.79 9.27 16.30
C VAL A 143 -26.98 9.79 17.73
N GLN A 144 -26.60 9.02 18.74
CA GLN A 144 -26.68 9.48 20.13
C GLN A 144 -25.80 10.72 20.38
N ALA A 145 -24.58 10.76 19.83
CA ALA A 145 -23.70 11.91 19.96
C ALA A 145 -24.23 13.15 19.23
N GLU A 146 -24.84 12.99 18.06
CA GLU A 146 -25.51 14.06 17.31
C GLU A 146 -26.66 14.65 18.12
N GLN A 147 -27.53 13.80 18.69
CA GLN A 147 -28.63 14.25 19.55
C GLN A 147 -28.10 14.97 20.80
N ASN A 148 -27.08 14.42 21.46
CA ASN A 148 -26.47 15.06 22.62
C ASN A 148 -25.84 16.41 22.27
N HIS A 149 -25.19 16.54 21.11
CA HIS A 149 -24.63 17.81 20.63
C HIS A 149 -25.74 18.83 20.35
N ALA A 150 -26.82 18.41 19.67
CA ALA A 150 -27.97 19.27 19.40
C ALA A 150 -28.65 19.77 20.68
N ILE A 151 -28.83 18.87 21.67
CA ILE A 151 -29.36 19.23 23.00
C ILE A 151 -28.42 20.22 23.68
N GLN A 152 -27.11 20.00 23.65
CA GLN A 152 -26.13 20.90 24.27
C GLN A 152 -26.14 22.29 23.62
N LEU A 153 -26.26 22.39 22.30
CA LEU A 153 -26.39 23.68 21.60
C LEU A 153 -27.66 24.42 22.03
N LYS A 154 -28.79 23.71 22.14
CA LYS A 154 -30.05 24.32 22.60
C LYS A 154 -30.00 24.74 24.06
N GLN A 155 -29.36 23.95 24.92
CA GLN A 155 -29.15 24.34 26.32
C GLN A 155 -28.24 25.58 26.41
N ASN A 156 -27.14 25.61 25.65
CA ASN A 156 -26.24 26.76 25.59
C ASN A 156 -26.97 28.03 25.12
N GLU A 157 -27.81 27.92 24.10
CA GLU A 157 -28.65 29.02 23.60
C GLU A 157 -29.59 29.54 24.70
N SER A 158 -30.28 28.62 25.40
CA SER A 158 -31.18 28.96 26.51
C SER A 158 -30.45 29.61 27.69
N ASP A 159 -29.29 29.07 28.07
CA ASP A 159 -28.50 29.59 29.20
C ASP A 159 -27.97 31.01 28.90
N ILE A 160 -27.49 31.24 27.67
CA ILE A 160 -27.05 32.56 27.21
C ILE A 160 -28.25 33.52 27.19
N ALA A 161 -29.40 33.12 26.66
CA ALA A 161 -30.59 33.96 26.62
C ALA A 161 -31.07 34.35 28.04
N GLY A 162 -31.06 33.39 28.97
CA GLY A 162 -31.39 33.63 30.38
C GLY A 162 -30.44 34.63 31.04
N ALA A 163 -29.13 34.46 30.84
CA ALA A 163 -28.13 35.38 31.38
C ALA A 163 -28.22 36.80 30.77
N GLN A 164 -28.50 36.90 29.46
CA GLN A 164 -28.75 38.19 28.80
C GLN A 164 -29.99 38.89 29.33
N GLN A 165 -31.06 38.13 29.59
CA GLN A 165 -32.28 38.68 30.15
C GLN A 165 -32.07 39.20 31.58
N ALA A 166 -31.35 38.46 32.41
CA ALA A 166 -30.97 38.91 33.75
C ALA A 166 -30.13 40.20 33.70
N LEU A 167 -29.13 40.27 32.81
CA LEU A 167 -28.33 41.48 32.59
C LEU A 167 -29.19 42.66 32.15
N ARG A 168 -30.12 42.44 31.22
CA ARG A 168 -31.06 43.49 30.78
C ARG A 168 -31.96 43.99 31.90
N PHE A 169 -32.48 43.09 32.75
CA PHE A 169 -33.30 43.50 33.90
C PHE A 169 -32.48 44.29 34.93
N ALA A 170 -31.28 43.85 35.27
CA ALA A 170 -30.41 44.58 36.19
C ALA A 170 -30.04 45.97 35.65
N TRP A 171 -29.78 46.09 34.34
CA TRP A 171 -29.57 47.39 33.69
C TRP A 171 -30.81 48.28 33.79
N MET A 172 -32.00 47.76 33.44
CA MET A 172 -33.25 48.52 33.52
C MET A 172 -33.56 48.97 34.95
N ASP A 173 -33.26 48.16 35.97
CA ASP A 173 -33.45 48.54 37.36
C ASP A 173 -32.50 49.69 37.78
N ALA A 174 -31.25 49.65 37.32
CA ALA A 174 -30.29 50.74 37.54
C ALA A 174 -30.71 52.02 36.79
N GLU A 175 -31.12 51.91 35.54
CA GLU A 175 -31.63 53.02 34.72
C GLU A 175 -32.93 53.61 35.27
N SER A 176 -33.87 52.79 35.73
CA SER A 176 -35.12 53.23 36.37
C SER A 176 -34.84 54.07 37.63
N TYR A 177 -33.82 53.68 38.40
CA TYR A 177 -33.46 54.39 39.63
C TYR A 177 -32.66 55.68 39.38
N LEU A 178 -31.57 55.63 38.61
CA LEU A 178 -30.59 56.73 38.45
C LEU A 178 -30.82 57.61 37.21
N GLY A 179 -31.54 57.10 36.21
CA GLY A 179 -31.63 57.68 34.87
C GLY A 179 -30.53 57.20 33.92
N ALA A 180 -30.82 57.22 32.62
CA ALA A 180 -29.96 56.64 31.58
C ALA A 180 -28.54 57.21 31.52
N GLU A 181 -28.40 58.54 31.58
CA GLU A 181 -27.09 59.21 31.50
C GLU A 181 -26.19 58.86 32.69
N LEU A 182 -26.73 58.98 33.90
CA LEU A 182 -25.98 58.73 35.12
C LEU A 182 -25.62 57.25 35.26
N THR A 183 -26.53 56.32 34.96
CA THR A 183 -26.23 54.87 34.95
C THR A 183 -25.10 54.54 33.99
N THR A 184 -25.17 55.03 32.75
CA THR A 184 -24.14 54.79 31.73
C THR A 184 -22.79 55.29 32.21
N ARG A 185 -22.74 56.49 32.77
CA ARG A 185 -21.51 57.08 33.29
C ARG A 185 -20.91 56.28 34.45
N LEU A 186 -21.73 55.92 35.44
CA LEU A 186 -21.27 55.17 36.62
C LEU A 186 -20.82 53.75 36.30
N VAL A 187 -21.40 53.12 35.28
CA VAL A 187 -20.93 51.81 34.80
C VAL A 187 -19.56 51.91 34.12
N HIS A 188 -19.29 52.98 33.36
CA HIS A 188 -18.02 53.15 32.65
C HIS A 188 -16.90 53.73 33.52
N GLU A 189 -17.22 54.72 34.36
CA GLU A 189 -16.25 55.47 35.17
C GLU A 189 -16.14 54.93 36.60
N GLY A 190 -17.09 54.10 37.04
CA GLY A 190 -17.21 53.59 38.40
C GLY A 190 -18.07 54.46 39.32
N ILE A 191 -18.53 53.89 40.44
CA ILE A 191 -19.37 54.60 41.44
C ILE A 191 -18.68 55.82 42.03
N GLU A 192 -17.35 55.73 42.22
CA GLU A 192 -16.55 56.82 42.81
C GLU A 192 -16.40 58.02 41.88
N ALA A 193 -16.78 57.89 40.59
CA ALA A 193 -16.66 58.97 39.61
C ALA A 193 -17.61 60.15 39.89
N VAL A 194 -18.72 59.90 40.58
CA VAL A 194 -19.70 60.94 40.92
C VAL A 194 -20.04 60.88 42.40
N ASP A 195 -19.80 61.98 43.10
CA ASP A 195 -20.33 62.17 44.45
C ASP A 195 -21.86 62.38 44.37
N LEU A 196 -22.60 61.29 44.55
CA LEU A 196 -24.07 61.27 44.54
C LEU A 196 -24.68 62.14 45.65
N THR A 197 -24.00 62.26 46.79
CA THR A 197 -24.47 63.10 47.90
C THR A 197 -24.38 64.58 47.51
N ALA A 198 -23.25 64.99 46.93
CA ALA A 198 -23.06 66.35 46.43
C ALA A 198 -24.00 66.65 45.25
N LEU A 199 -24.20 65.70 44.33
CA LEU A 199 -25.14 65.83 43.22
C LEU A 199 -26.57 66.02 43.73
N GLY A 200 -27.05 65.13 44.60
CA GLY A 200 -28.38 65.22 45.18
C GLY A 200 -28.60 66.51 45.98
N ARG A 201 -27.58 66.98 46.71
CA ARG A 201 -27.64 68.24 47.45
C ARG A 201 -27.82 69.44 46.51
N ARG A 202 -27.04 69.53 45.43
CA ARG A 202 -27.19 70.59 44.41
C ARG A 202 -28.59 70.63 43.83
N ILE A 203 -29.15 69.46 43.52
CA ILE A 203 -30.51 69.36 42.97
C ILE A 203 -31.56 69.76 44.02
N ALA A 204 -31.40 69.33 45.28
CA ALA A 204 -32.29 69.72 46.37
C ALA A 204 -32.28 71.23 46.64
N GLU A 205 -31.10 71.85 46.65
CA GLU A 205 -30.93 73.31 46.83
C GLU A 205 -31.65 74.08 45.73
N ARG A 206 -31.55 73.65 44.46
CA ARG A 206 -32.30 74.25 43.34
C ARG A 206 -33.82 74.21 43.53
N ILE A 207 -34.34 73.16 44.19
CA ILE A 207 -35.79 73.00 44.46
C ILE A 207 -36.22 73.86 45.65
N LEU A 208 -35.42 73.91 46.71
CA LEU A 208 -35.72 74.64 47.94
C LEU A 208 -35.68 76.16 47.75
N THR A 209 -34.72 76.64 46.96
CA THR A 209 -34.56 78.05 46.59
C THR A 209 -34.64 78.20 45.08
N PRO A 210 -35.85 78.27 44.50
CA PRO A 210 -36.01 78.50 43.07
C PRO A 210 -35.55 79.92 42.75
N ASP A 211 -34.33 80.05 42.21
CA ASP A 211 -33.79 81.31 41.74
C ASP A 211 -34.38 81.61 40.33
N PRO A 212 -35.20 82.67 40.17
CA PRO A 212 -35.81 82.99 38.88
C PRO A 212 -34.80 83.42 37.80
N VAL A 213 -33.53 83.68 38.17
CA VAL A 213 -32.46 84.10 37.25
C VAL A 213 -31.50 82.94 36.91
N ALA A 214 -31.35 81.94 37.79
CA ALA A 214 -30.37 80.85 37.63
C ALA A 214 -30.80 79.76 36.63
N ASP A 215 -32.11 79.59 36.37
CA ASP A 215 -32.68 78.55 35.50
C ASP A 215 -32.26 78.66 34.00
N ARG A 216 -31.51 79.72 33.64
CA ARG A 216 -30.97 79.94 32.28
C ARG A 216 -29.54 79.44 32.09
N ARG A 217 -28.84 79.03 33.15
CA ARG A 217 -27.52 78.39 33.03
C ARG A 217 -27.76 76.89 32.86
N VAL A 218 -27.56 76.41 31.63
CA VAL A 218 -27.53 74.97 31.33
C VAL A 218 -26.37 74.39 32.13
N ASP A 219 -26.66 73.72 33.25
CA ASP A 219 -25.64 72.95 33.96
C ASP A 219 -25.26 71.75 33.09
N GLU A 220 -24.04 71.73 32.55
CA GLU A 220 -23.47 70.61 31.76
C GLU A 220 -23.15 69.38 32.64
N GLY A 221 -23.69 69.30 33.85
CA GLY A 221 -23.43 68.26 34.83
C GLY A 221 -24.33 67.04 34.65
N PRO A 222 -23.91 65.85 35.12
CA PRO A 222 -24.75 64.66 35.07
C PRO A 222 -26.02 64.88 35.89
N GLU A 223 -27.18 64.74 35.27
CA GLU A 223 -28.46 64.89 35.98
C GLU A 223 -28.86 63.58 36.66
N LEU A 224 -29.32 63.67 37.91
CA LEU A 224 -30.00 62.57 38.58
C LEU A 224 -31.39 62.42 37.95
N GLY A 225 -31.68 61.27 37.36
CA GLY A 225 -32.97 60.94 36.75
C GLY A 225 -33.79 59.93 37.55
N GLY A 226 -34.85 59.43 36.92
CA GLY A 226 -35.58 58.25 37.39
C GLY A 226 -36.31 58.41 38.74
N GLU A 227 -36.43 57.29 39.45
CA GLU A 227 -37.07 57.23 40.78
C GLU A 227 -36.33 58.05 41.82
N ALA A 228 -34.99 58.06 41.80
CA ALA A 228 -34.17 58.80 42.75
C ALA A 228 -34.46 60.31 42.67
N GLN A 229 -34.57 60.86 41.46
CA GLN A 229 -34.93 62.26 41.25
C GLN A 229 -36.34 62.58 41.74
N GLN A 230 -37.30 61.70 41.50
CA GLN A 230 -38.69 61.88 41.97
C GLN A 230 -38.78 61.85 43.49
N GLN A 231 -38.07 60.93 44.14
CA GLN A 231 -37.97 60.86 45.61
C GLN A 231 -37.32 62.11 46.18
N LEU A 232 -36.21 62.56 45.60
CA LEU A 232 -35.53 63.78 45.98
C LEU A 232 -36.44 65.01 45.87
N ARG A 233 -37.14 65.16 44.75
CA ARG A 233 -38.10 66.25 44.53
C ARG A 233 -39.22 66.22 45.56
N ARG A 234 -39.74 65.05 45.91
CA ARG A 234 -40.79 64.88 46.91
C ARG A 234 -40.32 65.33 48.30
N LEU A 235 -39.15 64.87 48.74
CA LEU A 235 -38.56 65.22 50.04
C LEU A 235 -38.23 66.72 50.11
N ALA A 236 -37.62 67.27 49.06
CA ALA A 236 -37.34 68.71 48.98
C ALA A 236 -38.62 69.56 49.04
N SER A 237 -39.68 69.14 48.33
CA SER A 237 -40.98 69.83 48.38
C SER A 237 -41.61 69.79 49.78
N GLN A 238 -41.47 68.67 50.50
CA GLN A 238 -41.95 68.57 51.90
C GLN A 238 -41.19 69.51 52.83
N VAL A 239 -39.87 69.63 52.67
CA VAL A 239 -39.05 70.59 53.42
C VAL A 239 -39.49 72.02 53.11
N GLN A 240 -39.71 72.35 51.83
CA GLN A 240 -40.16 73.69 51.43
C GLN A 240 -41.52 74.05 52.05
N LEU A 241 -42.47 73.13 52.02
CA LEU A 241 -43.80 73.32 52.64
C LEU A 241 -43.68 73.50 54.15
N ALA A 242 -42.96 72.60 54.84
CA ALA A 242 -42.80 72.66 56.30
C ALA A 242 -42.04 73.92 56.75
N ALA A 243 -41.03 74.35 56.00
CA ALA A 243 -40.32 75.60 56.24
C ALA A 243 -41.23 76.83 56.07
N GLY A 244 -42.08 76.82 55.03
CA GLY A 244 -43.08 77.88 54.83
C GLY A 244 -44.13 77.94 55.95
N GLU A 245 -44.61 76.78 56.43
CA GLU A 245 -45.54 76.72 57.56
C GLU A 245 -44.88 77.17 58.88
N HIS A 246 -43.62 76.82 59.10
CA HIS A 246 -42.84 77.29 60.25
C HIS A 246 -42.64 78.80 60.22
N ALA A 247 -42.22 79.36 59.07
CA ALA A 247 -42.00 80.79 58.93
C ALA A 247 -43.28 81.59 59.26
N ARG A 248 -44.44 81.18 58.73
CA ARG A 248 -45.73 81.81 59.07
C ARG A 248 -46.06 81.71 60.56
N ALA A 249 -45.77 80.58 61.19
CA ALA A 249 -46.03 80.39 62.62
C ALA A 249 -45.09 81.22 63.50
N GLU A 250 -43.82 81.39 63.10
CA GLU A 250 -42.88 82.29 63.78
C GLU A 250 -43.24 83.76 63.60
N ASP A 251 -43.69 84.18 62.42
CA ASP A 251 -44.17 85.55 62.20
C ASP A 251 -45.34 85.85 63.14
N THR A 252 -46.33 84.95 63.22
CA THR A 252 -47.47 85.06 64.16
C THR A 252 -47.00 85.14 65.61
N LEU A 253 -46.08 84.26 66.02
CA LEU A 253 -45.51 84.29 67.38
C LEU A 253 -44.80 85.63 67.65
N GLY A 254 -44.05 86.16 66.70
CA GLY A 254 -43.37 87.45 66.81
C GLY A 254 -44.33 88.61 67.03
N TRP A 255 -45.48 88.62 66.32
CA TRP A 255 -46.55 89.59 66.58
C TRP A 255 -47.18 89.39 67.97
N SER A 256 -47.45 88.14 68.36
CA SER A 256 -48.04 87.81 69.66
C SER A 256 -47.13 88.19 70.84
N GLU A 257 -45.80 87.98 70.73
CA GLU A 257 -44.82 88.37 71.74
C GLU A 257 -44.74 89.90 71.94
N GLN A 258 -45.00 90.69 70.89
CA GLN A 258 -45.05 92.16 70.98
C GLN A 258 -46.38 92.68 71.57
N LEU A 259 -47.50 92.00 71.28
CA LEU A 259 -48.85 92.42 71.67
C LEU A 259 -49.22 92.00 73.11
N ALA A 260 -48.68 90.90 73.63
CA ALA A 260 -49.00 90.40 74.97
C ALA A 260 -48.62 91.38 76.12
N PRO A 261 -47.44 92.03 76.14
CA PRO A 261 -47.10 93.01 77.18
C PRO A 261 -47.98 94.26 77.16
N GLN A 262 -48.58 94.56 76.00
CA GLN A 262 -49.47 95.71 75.80
C GLN A 262 -50.93 95.39 76.17
N GLY A 263 -51.24 94.14 76.53
CA GLY A 263 -52.57 93.70 76.95
C GLY A 263 -53.55 93.41 75.81
N TYR A 264 -53.10 93.38 74.56
CA TYR A 264 -53.95 93.13 73.39
C TYR A 264 -54.29 91.64 73.15
N ILE A 265 -53.51 90.71 73.72
CA ILE A 265 -53.76 89.26 73.66
C ILE A 265 -53.58 88.60 75.03
N SER A 266 -54.19 87.43 75.24
CA SER A 266 -54.10 86.70 76.51
C SER A 266 -52.82 85.86 76.65
N ALA A 267 -52.39 85.60 77.89
CA ALA A 267 -51.23 84.72 78.15
C ALA A 267 -51.42 83.29 77.61
N ASN A 268 -52.66 82.79 77.62
CA ASN A 268 -52.98 81.47 77.07
C ASN A 268 -52.85 81.45 75.54
N GLU A 269 -53.22 82.54 74.86
CA GLU A 269 -53.13 82.67 73.40
C GLU A 269 -51.67 82.78 72.94
N LEU A 270 -50.85 83.56 73.64
CA LEU A 270 -49.40 83.59 73.42
C LEU A 270 -48.76 82.20 73.60
N GLU A 271 -49.14 81.47 74.64
CA GLU A 271 -48.61 80.12 74.88
C GLU A 271 -49.07 79.13 73.80
N GLN A 272 -50.31 79.25 73.29
CA GLN A 272 -50.78 78.46 72.15
C GLN A 272 -49.97 78.73 70.89
N ASP A 273 -49.74 79.99 70.52
CA ASP A 273 -48.92 80.37 69.37
C ASP A 273 -47.48 79.87 69.51
N ARG A 274 -46.90 79.97 70.72
CA ARG A 274 -45.57 79.45 71.02
C ARG A 274 -45.50 77.94 70.82
N LEU A 275 -46.48 77.19 71.33
CA LEU A 275 -46.56 75.74 71.14
C LEU A 275 -46.77 75.37 69.65
N GLN A 276 -47.55 76.15 68.90
CA GLN A 276 -47.73 75.94 67.46
C GLN A 276 -46.45 76.19 66.66
N ALA A 277 -45.75 77.29 66.90
CA ALA A 277 -44.46 77.57 66.28
C ALA A 277 -43.45 76.45 66.58
N ARG A 278 -43.39 76.01 67.85
CA ARG A 278 -42.54 74.88 68.25
C ARG A 278 -42.92 73.58 67.53
N ARG A 279 -44.22 73.29 67.38
CA ARG A 279 -44.70 72.10 66.65
C ARG A 279 -44.31 72.16 65.17
N ARG A 280 -44.47 73.31 64.51
CA ARG A 280 -44.08 73.50 63.11
C ARG A 280 -42.57 73.41 62.91
N ARG A 281 -41.79 73.87 63.89
CA ARG A 281 -40.33 73.72 63.89
C ARG A 281 -39.92 72.27 63.88
N VAL A 282 -40.48 71.47 64.79
CA VAL A 282 -40.22 70.02 64.86
C VAL A 282 -40.61 69.31 63.56
N GLN A 283 -41.72 69.72 62.93
CA GLN A 283 -42.13 69.18 61.61
C GLN A 283 -41.14 69.54 60.49
N MET A 284 -40.65 70.78 60.46
CA MET A 284 -39.64 71.22 59.52
C MET A 284 -38.31 70.47 59.74
N ASP A 285 -37.85 70.35 60.98
CA ASP A 285 -36.62 69.64 61.32
C ASP A 285 -36.72 68.16 60.93
N SER A 286 -37.86 67.51 61.20
CA SER A 286 -38.12 66.13 60.77
C SER A 286 -38.10 65.96 59.25
N ALA A 287 -38.68 66.91 58.49
CA ALA A 287 -38.62 66.89 57.04
C ALA A 287 -37.19 67.10 56.51
N ARG A 288 -36.43 68.01 57.12
CA ARG A 288 -35.02 68.29 56.77
C ARG A 288 -34.14 67.07 57.03
N GLU A 289 -34.31 66.44 58.19
CA GLU A 289 -33.57 65.24 58.55
C GLU A 289 -33.89 64.08 57.60
N SER A 290 -35.15 63.94 57.17
CA SER A 290 -35.55 62.93 56.17
C SER A 290 -34.86 63.15 54.81
N LEU A 291 -34.77 64.40 54.34
CA LEU A 291 -34.03 64.76 53.13
C LEU A 291 -32.53 64.48 53.29
N GLU A 292 -31.96 64.83 54.44
CA GLU A 292 -30.54 64.64 54.71
C GLU A 292 -30.15 63.15 54.82
N LEU A 293 -30.98 62.33 55.46
CA LEU A 293 -30.79 60.88 55.52
C LEU A 293 -30.84 60.25 54.13
N PHE A 294 -31.77 60.70 53.28
CA PHE A 294 -31.86 60.24 51.89
C PHE A 294 -30.58 60.56 51.11
N LEU A 295 -30.11 61.81 51.20
CA LEU A 295 -28.92 62.27 50.48
C LEU A 295 -27.64 61.55 50.93
N ARG A 296 -27.45 61.37 52.24
CA ARG A 296 -26.23 60.78 52.79
C ARG A 296 -26.16 59.25 52.68
N TYR A 297 -27.30 58.57 52.73
CA TYR A 297 -27.33 57.11 52.87
C TYR A 297 -28.16 56.44 51.79
N THR A 298 -29.45 56.76 51.69
CA THR A 298 -30.39 56.02 50.83
C THR A 298 -30.00 56.10 49.37
N LEU A 299 -29.72 57.31 48.86
CA LEU A 299 -29.35 57.53 47.47
C LEU A 299 -28.10 56.74 47.08
N GLN A 300 -27.04 56.83 47.88
CA GLN A 300 -25.78 56.15 47.61
C GLN A 300 -25.94 54.64 47.72
N LYS A 301 -26.59 54.15 48.79
CA LYS A 301 -26.78 52.72 49.03
C LYS A 301 -27.58 52.06 47.91
N ASP A 302 -28.71 52.65 47.52
CA ASP A 302 -29.58 52.05 46.49
C ASP A 302 -28.90 52.11 45.11
N ALA A 303 -28.20 53.20 44.80
CA ALA A 303 -27.39 53.31 43.59
C ALA A 303 -26.32 52.22 43.52
N GLU A 304 -25.56 52.05 44.59
CA GLU A 304 -24.49 51.06 44.69
C GLU A 304 -25.03 49.64 44.60
N GLN A 305 -26.18 49.38 45.23
CA GLN A 305 -26.83 48.07 45.15
C GLN A 305 -27.23 47.75 43.71
N ARG A 306 -27.92 48.66 43.00
CA ARG A 306 -28.38 48.42 41.62
C ARG A 306 -27.22 48.26 40.63
N LEU A 307 -26.17 49.06 40.78
CA LEU A 307 -24.97 48.95 39.96
C LEU A 307 -24.20 47.66 40.26
N SER A 308 -24.13 47.23 41.52
CA SER A 308 -23.55 45.95 41.90
C SER A 308 -24.33 44.78 41.30
N ASP A 309 -25.66 44.82 41.38
CA ASP A 309 -26.55 43.82 40.76
C ASP A 309 -26.29 43.72 39.23
N TYR A 310 -26.13 44.86 38.55
CA TYR A 310 -25.76 44.90 37.13
C TYR A 310 -24.38 44.28 36.85
N LEU A 311 -23.34 44.67 37.60
CA LEU A 311 -21.97 44.15 37.43
C LEU A 311 -21.88 42.64 37.75
N GLU A 312 -22.67 42.15 38.70
CA GLU A 312 -22.80 40.72 38.96
C GLU A 312 -23.47 39.98 37.81
N ALA A 313 -24.54 40.54 37.25
CA ALA A 313 -25.20 39.97 36.07
C ALA A 313 -24.27 39.95 34.85
N GLU A 314 -23.45 40.99 34.66
CA GLU A 314 -22.46 41.08 33.58
C GLU A 314 -21.39 39.99 33.73
N ARG A 315 -20.77 39.89 34.91
CA ARG A 315 -19.79 38.84 35.22
C ARG A 315 -20.40 37.45 35.08
N ASN A 316 -21.66 37.27 35.48
CA ASN A 316 -22.37 36.01 35.28
C ASN A 316 -22.54 35.67 33.80
N MET A 317 -22.91 36.64 32.97
CA MET A 317 -23.04 36.49 31.52
C MET A 317 -21.71 36.04 30.89
N GLU A 318 -20.59 36.63 31.31
CA GLU A 318 -19.26 36.21 30.86
C GLU A 318 -18.93 34.77 31.27
N ARG A 319 -19.21 34.40 32.52
CA ARG A 319 -19.04 33.01 32.99
C ARG A 319 -19.87 32.02 32.18
N VAL A 320 -21.13 32.36 31.89
CA VAL A 320 -22.02 31.53 31.08
C VAL A 320 -21.47 31.40 29.66
N ARG A 321 -21.04 32.48 29.02
CA ARG A 321 -20.40 32.44 27.68
C ARG A 321 -19.14 31.57 27.65
N ALA A 322 -18.28 31.69 28.66
CA ALA A 322 -17.06 30.88 28.75
C ALA A 322 -17.40 29.38 28.93
N ARG A 323 -18.37 29.08 29.81
CA ARG A 323 -18.85 27.72 30.07
C ARG A 323 -19.47 27.09 28.82
N THR A 324 -20.39 27.77 28.15
CA THR A 324 -21.08 27.24 26.95
C THR A 324 -20.12 27.04 25.79
N ARG A 325 -19.13 27.93 25.62
CA ARG A 325 -18.04 27.72 24.64
C ARG A 325 -17.29 26.41 24.91
N SER A 326 -16.88 26.18 26.15
CA SER A 326 -16.21 24.94 26.56
C SER A 326 -17.08 23.70 26.32
N GLN A 327 -18.36 23.75 26.74
CA GLN A 327 -19.31 22.66 26.53
C GLN A 327 -19.57 22.36 25.05
N SER A 328 -19.67 23.39 24.21
CA SER A 328 -19.81 23.24 22.76
C SER A 328 -18.61 22.50 22.17
N THR A 329 -17.39 22.96 22.46
CA THR A 329 -16.16 22.31 21.99
C THR A 329 -16.05 20.86 22.48
N GLN A 330 -16.44 20.57 23.73
CA GLN A 330 -16.45 19.21 24.26
C GLN A 330 -17.46 18.30 23.54
N SER A 331 -18.68 18.78 23.33
CA SER A 331 -19.72 18.02 22.63
C SER A 331 -19.39 17.80 21.14
N GLU A 332 -18.80 18.79 20.48
CA GLU A 332 -18.33 18.70 19.10
C GLU A 332 -17.17 17.72 18.96
N ALA A 333 -16.19 17.75 19.87
CA ALA A 333 -15.09 16.79 19.89
C ALA A 333 -15.60 15.35 20.09
N SER A 334 -16.61 15.16 20.94
CA SER A 334 -17.27 13.87 21.14
C SER A 334 -17.96 13.39 19.86
N LEU A 335 -18.75 14.27 19.21
CA LEU A 335 -19.41 13.98 17.93
C LEU A 335 -18.40 13.56 16.86
N ARG A 336 -17.33 14.36 16.69
CA ARG A 336 -16.27 14.08 15.71
C ARG A 336 -15.58 12.75 15.97
N SER A 337 -15.36 12.40 17.24
CA SER A 337 -14.77 11.11 17.62
C SER A 337 -15.68 9.93 17.21
N ARG A 338 -16.99 10.03 17.48
CA ARG A 338 -17.96 9.01 17.08
C ARG A 338 -18.11 8.91 15.58
N GLN A 339 -18.08 10.03 14.87
CA GLN A 339 -18.11 10.05 13.42
C GLN A 339 -16.90 9.33 12.81
N ALA A 340 -15.69 9.62 13.29
CA ALA A 340 -14.47 8.92 12.85
C ALA A 340 -14.54 7.41 13.15
N SER A 341 -15.19 7.02 14.25
CA SER A 341 -15.36 5.61 14.62
C SER A 341 -16.34 4.89 13.68
N TYR A 342 -17.44 5.56 13.32
CA TYR A 342 -18.39 5.05 12.31
C TYR A 342 -17.74 4.90 10.94
N GLU A 343 -16.98 5.90 10.48
CA GLU A 343 -16.27 5.86 9.21
C GLU A 343 -15.24 4.70 9.17
N LEU A 344 -14.48 4.51 10.27
CA LEU A 344 -13.55 3.40 10.40
C LEU A 344 -14.24 2.04 10.32
N GLU A 345 -15.34 1.83 11.05
CA GLU A 345 -16.07 0.56 10.98
C GLU A 345 -16.72 0.34 9.60
N ARG A 346 -17.15 1.40 8.94
CA ARG A 346 -17.68 1.33 7.58
C ARG A 346 -16.60 0.90 6.58
N GLU A 347 -15.39 1.44 6.69
CA GLU A 347 -14.26 1.02 5.86
C GLU A 347 -13.85 -0.43 6.15
N ARG A 348 -13.88 -0.85 7.41
CA ARG A 348 -13.61 -2.25 7.80
C ARG A 348 -14.64 -3.20 7.21
N LEU A 349 -15.92 -2.85 7.27
CA LEU A 349 -16.98 -3.63 6.65
C LEU A 349 -16.76 -3.74 5.14
N ARG A 350 -16.50 -2.61 4.47
CA ARG A 350 -16.24 -2.59 3.02
C ARG A 350 -15.09 -3.52 2.64
N LYS A 351 -13.96 -3.46 3.36
CA LYS A 351 -12.82 -4.36 3.12
C LYS A 351 -13.20 -5.82 3.32
N ALA A 352 -13.98 -6.14 4.36
CA ALA A 352 -14.43 -7.52 4.59
C ALA A 352 -15.38 -8.01 3.48
N GLU A 353 -16.29 -7.15 3.01
CA GLU A 353 -17.18 -7.45 1.88
C GLU A 353 -16.42 -7.63 0.57
N ASP A 354 -15.39 -6.81 0.32
CA ASP A 354 -14.51 -6.93 -0.85
C ASP A 354 -13.73 -8.26 -0.80
N MET A 355 -13.22 -8.66 0.37
CA MET A 355 -12.54 -9.96 0.54
C MET A 355 -13.49 -11.13 0.36
N LEU A 356 -14.72 -11.03 0.86
CA LEU A 356 -15.75 -12.04 0.65
C LEU A 356 -16.09 -12.20 -0.84
N ALA A 357 -16.21 -11.09 -1.57
CA ALA A 357 -16.46 -11.12 -3.01
C ALA A 357 -15.34 -11.81 -3.79
N LYS A 358 -14.08 -11.67 -3.33
CA LYS A 358 -12.90 -12.33 -3.92
C LYS A 358 -12.85 -13.85 -3.69
N CYS A 359 -13.64 -14.41 -2.76
CA CYS A 359 -13.74 -15.86 -2.60
C CYS A 359 -14.39 -16.55 -3.81
N ALA A 360 -15.25 -15.85 -4.55
CA ALA A 360 -15.87 -16.35 -5.76
C ALA A 360 -15.07 -15.90 -7.00
N ILE A 361 -14.16 -16.75 -7.47
CA ILE A 361 -13.31 -16.45 -8.62
C ILE A 361 -14.11 -16.73 -9.90
N ARG A 362 -14.34 -15.67 -10.68
CA ARG A 362 -15.10 -15.71 -11.94
C ARG A 362 -14.18 -15.72 -13.15
N ALA A 363 -14.65 -16.27 -14.27
CA ALA A 363 -13.94 -16.25 -15.53
C ALA A 363 -13.87 -14.81 -16.11
N PRO A 364 -12.66 -14.24 -16.31
CA PRO A 364 -12.52 -12.90 -16.88
C PRO A 364 -12.55 -12.89 -18.41
N LYS A 365 -12.19 -14.01 -19.06
CA LYS A 365 -12.09 -14.16 -20.51
C LYS A 365 -12.41 -15.60 -20.95
N PRO A 366 -12.89 -15.79 -22.19
CA PRO A 366 -13.06 -17.11 -22.76
C PRO A 366 -11.69 -17.76 -23.01
N GLY A 367 -11.64 -19.09 -22.94
CA GLY A 367 -10.42 -19.86 -23.09
C GLY A 367 -10.46 -21.17 -22.32
N ARG A 368 -9.36 -21.92 -22.35
CA ARG A 368 -9.28 -23.21 -21.64
C ARG A 368 -8.65 -23.04 -20.27
N ILE A 369 -9.18 -23.76 -19.28
CA ILE A 369 -8.66 -23.75 -17.92
C ILE A 369 -7.46 -24.68 -17.84
N ALA A 370 -6.33 -24.15 -17.40
CA ALA A 370 -5.17 -24.91 -16.95
C ALA A 370 -4.91 -24.57 -15.48
N TYR A 371 -4.52 -25.54 -14.66
CA TYR A 371 -4.19 -25.23 -13.27
C TYR A 371 -2.88 -24.44 -13.17
N GLY A 372 -2.81 -23.56 -12.17
CA GLY A 372 -1.59 -22.84 -11.85
C GLY A 372 -0.51 -23.80 -11.35
N SER A 373 0.27 -24.39 -12.24
CA SER A 373 1.47 -25.11 -11.81
C SER A 373 2.52 -24.08 -11.37
N SER A 374 2.93 -24.17 -10.11
CA SER A 374 4.07 -23.44 -9.56
C SER A 374 5.39 -24.05 -10.08
N THR A 375 5.54 -24.20 -11.40
CA THR A 375 6.76 -24.73 -12.04
C THR A 375 7.88 -23.68 -12.15
N GLY A 376 7.80 -22.60 -11.38
CA GLY A 376 8.79 -21.52 -11.32
C GLY A 376 9.28 -21.30 -9.90
N GLY A 377 10.07 -22.23 -9.35
CA GLY A 377 10.49 -22.18 -7.96
C GLY A 377 11.76 -22.96 -7.68
N SER A 378 12.90 -22.38 -8.04
CA SER A 378 14.24 -22.72 -7.56
C SER A 378 14.23 -22.96 -6.04
N TRP A 379 14.61 -24.17 -5.63
CA TRP A 379 14.96 -24.64 -4.28
C TRP A 379 14.09 -24.15 -3.10
N GLY A 380 13.20 -25.03 -2.61
CA GLY A 380 12.78 -25.03 -1.19
C GLY A 380 11.40 -24.48 -0.84
N ARG A 381 10.57 -24.05 -1.80
CA ARG A 381 9.17 -23.68 -1.50
C ARG A 381 8.27 -24.91 -1.67
N ARG A 382 7.49 -25.23 -0.64
CA ARG A 382 6.49 -26.31 -0.64
C ARG A 382 5.57 -26.09 -1.85
N GLN A 383 5.65 -26.98 -2.84
CA GLN A 383 4.83 -26.90 -4.04
C GLN A 383 3.38 -27.01 -3.61
N VAL A 384 2.62 -25.93 -3.73
CA VAL A 384 1.20 -25.93 -3.41
C VAL A 384 0.52 -26.58 -4.61
N THR A 385 0.12 -27.84 -4.44
CA THR A 385 -0.73 -28.52 -5.41
C THR A 385 -2.09 -27.86 -5.38
N ILE A 386 -2.59 -27.49 -6.56
CA ILE A 386 -3.87 -26.81 -6.70
C ILE A 386 -4.91 -27.88 -6.97
N GLU A 387 -5.68 -28.19 -5.95
CA GLU A 387 -6.74 -29.19 -5.95
C GLU A 387 -7.85 -28.78 -4.98
N GLU A 388 -9.04 -29.36 -5.14
CA GLU A 388 -10.13 -29.16 -4.18
C GLU A 388 -9.69 -29.67 -2.79
N GLY A 389 -9.94 -28.86 -1.75
CA GLY A 389 -9.45 -29.08 -0.39
C GLY A 389 -8.04 -28.57 -0.11
N ALA A 390 -7.29 -28.11 -1.12
CA ALA A 390 -5.97 -27.52 -0.89
C ALA A 390 -6.06 -26.10 -0.32
N SER A 391 -5.12 -25.76 0.58
CA SER A 391 -4.98 -24.42 1.13
C SER A 391 -3.96 -23.61 0.34
N VAL A 392 -4.40 -22.49 -0.24
CA VAL A 392 -3.59 -21.59 -1.05
C VAL A 392 -3.37 -20.26 -0.33
N PRO A 393 -2.12 -19.74 -0.29
CA PRO A 393 -1.87 -18.40 0.22
C PRO A 393 -2.24 -17.33 -0.82
N GLU A 394 -2.43 -16.10 -0.35
CA GLU A 394 -2.57 -14.89 -1.19
C GLU A 394 -1.50 -14.82 -2.30
N ASN A 395 -1.87 -14.27 -3.45
CA ASN A 395 -1.07 -14.09 -4.67
C ASN A 395 -0.59 -15.40 -5.35
N THR A 396 -1.12 -16.55 -4.94
CA THR A 396 -0.88 -17.83 -5.63
C THR A 396 -1.73 -17.90 -6.90
N VAL A 397 -1.13 -18.23 -8.04
CA VAL A 397 -1.85 -18.48 -9.30
C VAL A 397 -2.68 -19.74 -9.14
N ILE A 398 -4.02 -19.64 -9.18
CA ILE A 398 -4.95 -20.78 -9.08
C ILE A 398 -5.25 -21.34 -10.46
N ILE A 399 -5.59 -20.46 -11.40
CA ILE A 399 -5.97 -20.82 -12.77
C ILE A 399 -5.13 -20.01 -13.76
N ARG A 400 -4.72 -20.66 -14.84
CA ARG A 400 -4.18 -20.04 -16.04
C ARG A 400 -5.14 -20.27 -17.19
N ILE A 401 -5.42 -19.21 -17.93
CA ILE A 401 -6.16 -19.28 -19.19
C ILE A 401 -5.13 -18.98 -20.29
N PRO A 402 -4.62 -20.02 -21.00
CA PRO A 402 -3.68 -19.82 -22.09
C PRO A 402 -4.35 -19.11 -23.26
N ASP A 403 -3.62 -18.20 -23.89
CA ASP A 403 -4.08 -17.54 -25.11
C ASP A 403 -3.69 -18.40 -26.32
N VAL A 404 -4.70 -19.02 -26.94
CA VAL A 404 -4.50 -19.90 -28.11
C VAL A 404 -4.15 -19.13 -29.38
N SER A 405 -4.32 -17.80 -29.41
CA SER A 405 -3.96 -16.97 -30.56
C SER A 405 -2.45 -16.68 -30.66
N ALA A 406 -1.73 -16.81 -29.55
CA ALA A 406 -0.32 -16.44 -29.44
C ALA A 406 0.49 -17.60 -28.83
N LEU A 407 0.69 -18.64 -29.64
CA LEU A 407 1.47 -19.82 -29.27
C LEU A 407 2.91 -19.71 -29.78
N SER A 408 3.85 -20.15 -28.96
CA SER A 408 5.27 -20.32 -29.32
C SER A 408 5.75 -21.71 -28.94
N VAL A 409 6.75 -22.21 -29.63
CA VAL A 409 7.47 -23.44 -29.27
C VAL A 409 8.79 -23.08 -28.63
N LYS A 410 9.02 -23.59 -27.43
CA LYS A 410 10.28 -23.46 -26.71
C LYS A 410 11.16 -24.65 -27.05
N LEU A 411 12.20 -24.39 -27.84
CA LEU A 411 13.17 -25.37 -28.31
C LEU A 411 14.47 -25.24 -27.52
N ASN A 412 15.16 -26.35 -27.34
CA ASN A 412 16.51 -26.37 -26.79
C ASN A 412 17.47 -26.72 -27.92
N VAL A 413 18.01 -25.70 -28.60
CA VAL A 413 18.91 -25.88 -29.76
C VAL A 413 20.32 -26.18 -29.27
N SER A 414 20.96 -27.24 -29.75
CA SER A 414 22.32 -27.61 -29.33
C SER A 414 23.36 -26.55 -29.71
N GLU A 415 24.42 -26.39 -28.90
CA GLU A 415 25.54 -25.45 -29.16
C GLU A 415 26.21 -25.66 -30.53
N ARG A 416 26.08 -26.84 -31.13
CA ARG A 416 26.64 -27.15 -32.46
C ARG A 416 25.88 -26.49 -33.61
N ASP A 417 24.59 -26.22 -33.41
CA ASP A 417 23.69 -25.74 -34.46
C ASP A 417 23.20 -24.31 -34.22
N ILE A 418 23.39 -23.77 -33.00
CA ILE A 418 22.99 -22.41 -32.65
C ILE A 418 23.65 -21.34 -33.52
N ASP A 419 24.91 -21.53 -33.93
CA ASP A 419 25.64 -20.58 -34.79
C ASP A 419 24.97 -20.37 -36.15
N LYS A 420 24.15 -21.33 -36.57
CA LYS A 420 23.46 -21.30 -37.86
C LYS A 420 22.04 -20.71 -37.73
N VAL A 421 21.48 -20.63 -36.52
CA VAL A 421 20.11 -20.16 -36.28
C VAL A 421 20.11 -18.65 -36.03
N ALA A 422 19.24 -17.93 -36.75
CA ALA A 422 19.07 -16.49 -36.61
C ALA A 422 17.61 -16.10 -36.40
N VAL A 423 17.39 -15.01 -35.66
CA VAL A 423 16.04 -14.43 -35.46
C VAL A 423 15.46 -14.02 -36.81
N GLY A 424 14.21 -14.39 -37.05
CA GLY A 424 13.50 -14.13 -38.30
C GLY A 424 13.49 -15.29 -39.31
N GLN A 425 14.26 -16.36 -39.09
CA GLN A 425 14.25 -17.52 -39.98
C GLN A 425 12.89 -18.24 -39.97
N PRO A 426 12.41 -18.73 -41.13
CA PRO A 426 11.19 -19.52 -41.19
C PRO A 426 11.42 -20.91 -40.61
N ALA A 427 10.44 -21.40 -39.85
CA ALA A 427 10.46 -22.72 -39.22
C ALA A 427 9.16 -23.46 -39.51
N ILE A 428 9.24 -24.77 -39.64
CA ILE A 428 8.08 -25.65 -39.82
C ILE A 428 7.91 -26.46 -38.54
N VAL A 429 6.81 -26.24 -37.85
CA VAL A 429 6.51 -26.92 -36.58
C VAL A 429 5.52 -28.06 -36.81
N THR A 430 5.84 -29.24 -36.30
CA THR A 430 4.99 -30.44 -36.34
C THR A 430 4.84 -31.02 -34.95
N THR A 431 3.67 -31.51 -34.58
CA THR A 431 3.44 -32.16 -33.27
C THR A 431 3.36 -33.68 -33.43
N GLU A 432 3.80 -34.42 -32.41
CA GLU A 432 3.68 -35.89 -32.42
C GLU A 432 2.21 -36.35 -32.44
N ALA A 433 1.31 -35.55 -31.86
CA ALA A 433 -0.12 -35.81 -31.85
C ALA A 433 -0.77 -35.70 -33.25
N HIS A 434 -0.21 -34.86 -34.13
CA HIS A 434 -0.74 -34.59 -35.46
C HIS A 434 0.39 -34.48 -36.51
N PRO A 435 1.01 -35.59 -36.91
CA PRO A 435 2.15 -35.59 -37.84
C PRO A 435 1.78 -35.09 -39.25
N ASP A 436 0.52 -35.20 -39.64
CA ASP A 436 0.04 -34.79 -40.97
C ASP A 436 -0.16 -33.26 -41.12
N ARG A 437 -0.02 -32.50 -40.02
CA ARG A 437 -0.24 -31.05 -40.01
C ARG A 437 1.04 -30.34 -39.59
N SER A 438 1.62 -29.62 -40.54
CA SER A 438 2.75 -28.72 -40.30
C SER A 438 2.27 -27.27 -40.22
N LEU A 439 2.80 -26.52 -39.26
CA LEU A 439 2.49 -25.11 -39.05
C LEU A 439 3.68 -24.23 -39.43
N PRO A 440 3.45 -23.14 -40.18
CA PRO A 440 4.46 -22.14 -40.38
C PRO A 440 4.71 -21.37 -39.07
N GLY A 441 5.98 -21.30 -38.68
CA GLY A 441 6.46 -20.50 -37.57
C GLY A 441 7.68 -19.69 -37.97
N GLN A 442 8.10 -18.80 -37.08
CA GLN A 442 9.28 -17.97 -37.28
C GLN A 442 10.09 -17.91 -35.98
N VAL A 443 11.42 -17.97 -36.08
CA VAL A 443 12.32 -17.81 -34.93
C VAL A 443 12.13 -16.39 -34.37
N ALA A 444 11.50 -16.27 -33.21
CA ALA A 444 11.16 -15.00 -32.59
C ALA A 444 12.27 -14.51 -31.66
N ARG A 445 12.89 -15.44 -30.91
CA ARG A 445 13.92 -15.10 -29.93
C ARG A 445 14.89 -16.26 -29.74
N ILE A 446 16.17 -15.93 -29.58
CA ILE A 446 17.21 -16.87 -29.19
C ILE A 446 17.79 -16.36 -27.87
N SER A 447 17.84 -17.23 -26.85
CA SER A 447 18.41 -16.84 -25.56
C SER A 447 19.93 -16.70 -25.67
N PRO A 448 20.52 -15.57 -25.23
CA PRO A 448 21.96 -15.33 -25.35
C PRO A 448 22.80 -16.15 -24.36
N MET A 449 22.15 -16.94 -23.50
CA MET A 449 22.80 -17.77 -22.50
C MET A 449 22.38 -19.23 -22.69
N ALA A 450 23.36 -20.14 -22.60
CA ALA A 450 23.08 -21.57 -22.57
C ALA A 450 22.29 -21.93 -21.30
N SER A 451 21.28 -22.79 -21.45
CA SER A 451 20.46 -23.28 -20.34
C SER A 451 21.31 -24.15 -19.40
N THR A 452 21.34 -23.79 -18.13
CA THR A 452 22.05 -24.55 -17.08
C THR A 452 21.29 -25.79 -16.60
N THR A 453 20.08 -26.05 -17.12
CA THR A 453 19.26 -27.21 -16.72
C THR A 453 19.96 -28.53 -16.99
N ASN A 454 20.61 -28.67 -18.16
CA ASN A 454 21.35 -29.88 -18.53
C ASN A 454 22.66 -30.02 -17.73
N ALA A 455 23.33 -28.90 -17.46
CA ALA A 455 24.54 -28.86 -16.63
C ALA A 455 24.31 -29.35 -15.19
N GLN A 456 23.11 -29.10 -14.63
CA GLN A 456 22.74 -29.58 -13.29
C GLN A 456 22.39 -31.08 -13.25
N LEU A 457 22.08 -31.68 -14.40
CA LEU A 457 21.79 -33.11 -14.56
C LEU A 457 23.03 -33.94 -14.97
N GLY A 458 24.20 -33.31 -15.08
CA GLY A 458 25.45 -33.98 -15.50
C GLY A 458 25.51 -34.31 -17.00
N MET A 459 24.65 -33.68 -17.81
CA MET A 459 24.67 -33.78 -19.28
C MET A 459 25.65 -32.74 -19.82
N ASP A 460 26.64 -33.17 -20.62
CA ASP A 460 27.69 -32.30 -21.20
C ASP A 460 27.20 -31.52 -22.45
N GLU A 461 25.90 -31.61 -22.76
CA GLU A 461 25.28 -30.92 -23.89
C GLU A 461 24.75 -29.55 -23.46
N LYS A 462 25.43 -28.50 -23.93
CA LYS A 462 24.94 -27.12 -23.81
C LYS A 462 23.87 -26.87 -24.86
N VAL A 463 22.72 -26.39 -24.40
CA VAL A 463 21.58 -26.06 -25.24
C VAL A 463 21.19 -24.59 -25.04
N TYR A 464 20.77 -23.94 -26.12
CA TYR A 464 20.30 -22.56 -26.14
C TYR A 464 18.79 -22.55 -26.35
N GLU A 465 18.10 -21.91 -25.41
CA GLU A 465 16.66 -21.82 -25.44
C GLU A 465 16.22 -20.86 -26.57
N THR A 466 15.54 -21.42 -27.57
CA THR A 466 15.07 -20.72 -28.77
C THR A 466 13.56 -20.77 -28.84
N GLU A 467 12.93 -19.63 -29.09
CA GLU A 467 11.47 -19.48 -29.18
C GLU A 467 11.06 -19.30 -30.63
N VAL A 468 10.20 -20.19 -31.12
CA VAL A 468 9.60 -20.12 -32.45
C VAL A 468 8.13 -19.72 -32.31
N ALA A 469 7.76 -18.53 -32.78
CA ALA A 469 6.37 -18.08 -32.77
C ALA A 469 5.58 -18.74 -33.90
N LEU A 470 4.37 -19.22 -33.60
CA LEU A 470 3.45 -19.78 -34.57
C LEU A 470 2.60 -18.65 -35.17
N LEU A 471 2.55 -18.55 -36.50
CA LEU A 471 1.88 -17.44 -37.19
C LEU A 471 0.36 -17.61 -37.21
N GLU A 472 -0.12 -18.83 -37.43
CA GLU A 472 -1.55 -19.17 -37.48
C GLU A 472 -1.80 -20.54 -36.83
N PRO A 473 -1.73 -20.64 -35.50
CA PRO A 473 -2.01 -21.90 -34.82
C PRO A 473 -3.53 -22.21 -34.87
N PRO A 474 -3.95 -23.37 -35.40
CA PRO A 474 -5.33 -23.80 -35.27
C PRO A 474 -5.62 -24.24 -33.82
N GLU A 475 -6.89 -24.17 -33.40
CA GLU A 475 -7.35 -24.48 -32.03
C GLU A 475 -6.97 -25.89 -31.51
N LEU A 476 -6.54 -26.78 -32.41
CA LEU A 476 -6.08 -28.13 -32.10
C LEU A 476 -4.72 -28.15 -31.38
N PHE A 477 -3.90 -27.11 -31.51
CA PHE A 477 -2.59 -27.02 -30.86
C PHE A 477 -2.75 -26.48 -29.45
N ILE A 478 -2.51 -27.36 -28.47
CA ILE A 478 -2.72 -27.06 -27.05
C ILE A 478 -1.37 -26.77 -26.40
N PRO A 479 -1.25 -25.71 -25.59
CA PRO A 479 -0.09 -25.51 -24.71
C PRO A 479 0.21 -26.76 -23.87
N GLY A 480 1.48 -27.12 -23.78
CA GLY A 480 1.96 -28.35 -23.14
C GLY A 480 2.13 -29.54 -24.08
N MET A 481 1.79 -29.42 -25.36
CA MET A 481 2.12 -30.42 -26.37
C MET A 481 3.61 -30.37 -26.74
N SER A 482 4.24 -31.53 -26.87
CA SER A 482 5.57 -31.63 -27.46
C SER A 482 5.49 -31.44 -28.98
N ALA A 483 6.38 -30.60 -29.50
CA ALA A 483 6.48 -30.24 -30.90
C ALA A 483 7.93 -30.35 -31.38
N THR A 484 8.10 -30.76 -32.63
CA THR A 484 9.37 -30.73 -33.34
C THR A 484 9.35 -29.56 -34.29
N ALA A 485 10.35 -28.69 -34.21
CA ALA A 485 10.49 -27.55 -35.09
C ALA A 485 11.70 -27.74 -36.01
N ARG A 486 11.43 -27.63 -37.31
CA ARG A 486 12.42 -27.66 -38.38
C ARG A 486 12.71 -26.24 -38.81
N ILE A 487 13.78 -25.65 -38.30
CA ILE A 487 14.23 -24.30 -38.62
C ILE A 487 14.97 -24.34 -39.96
N ILE A 488 14.51 -23.55 -40.93
CA ILE A 488 15.13 -23.47 -42.25
C ILE A 488 16.25 -22.42 -42.16
N VAL A 489 17.48 -22.92 -42.17
CA VAL A 489 18.68 -22.10 -41.91
C VAL A 489 19.30 -21.56 -43.20
N GLY A 490 19.16 -22.28 -44.30
CA GLY A 490 19.59 -21.83 -45.61
C GLY A 490 18.93 -22.64 -46.72
N GLN A 491 18.58 -21.95 -47.81
CA GLN A 491 18.18 -22.57 -49.07
C GLN A 491 19.28 -22.27 -50.08
N LEU A 492 20.05 -23.30 -50.42
CA LEU A 492 21.11 -23.20 -51.42
C LEU A 492 20.52 -23.68 -52.74
N GLU A 493 20.35 -22.76 -53.69
CA GLU A 493 19.81 -23.07 -55.01
C GLU A 493 20.92 -23.56 -55.94
N GLU A 494 20.63 -24.58 -56.76
CA GLU A 494 21.55 -25.07 -57.82
C GLU A 494 22.95 -25.48 -57.35
N VAL A 495 23.10 -25.93 -56.10
CA VAL A 495 24.39 -26.34 -55.55
C VAL A 495 24.72 -27.81 -55.81
N VAL A 496 26.02 -28.09 -55.88
CA VAL A 496 26.55 -29.45 -55.95
C VAL A 496 26.70 -29.98 -54.52
N TYR A 497 26.11 -31.12 -54.21
CA TYR A 497 26.16 -31.70 -52.87
C TYR A 497 26.43 -33.20 -52.92
N MET A 498 27.07 -33.71 -51.87
CA MET A 498 27.38 -35.13 -51.70
C MET A 498 26.99 -35.61 -50.29
N PRO A 499 26.80 -36.92 -50.08
CA PRO A 499 26.56 -37.46 -48.75
C PRO A 499 27.71 -37.13 -47.78
N VAL A 500 27.41 -36.73 -46.54
CA VAL A 500 28.44 -36.37 -45.53
C VAL A 500 29.40 -37.53 -45.27
N GLN A 501 28.93 -38.77 -45.41
CA GLN A 501 29.73 -39.98 -45.23
C GLN A 501 30.87 -40.12 -46.25
N ALA A 502 30.75 -39.46 -47.42
CA ALA A 502 31.81 -39.47 -48.44
C ALA A 502 32.98 -38.54 -48.11
N VAL A 503 32.86 -37.73 -47.07
CA VAL A 503 33.87 -36.75 -46.67
C VAL A 503 34.76 -37.33 -45.58
N ILE A 504 36.06 -37.42 -45.88
CA ILE A 504 37.09 -37.84 -44.94
C ILE A 504 37.99 -36.66 -44.64
N ARG A 505 38.37 -36.50 -43.38
CA ARG A 505 39.27 -35.44 -42.93
C ARG A 505 40.58 -36.07 -42.46
N GLU A 506 41.63 -35.92 -43.26
CA GLU A 506 42.95 -36.49 -43.02
C GLU A 506 44.01 -35.40 -42.98
N GLN A 507 44.80 -35.37 -41.91
CA GLN A 507 45.93 -34.43 -41.71
C GLN A 507 45.61 -32.95 -42.01
N GLY A 508 44.39 -32.52 -41.71
CA GLY A 508 43.92 -31.14 -41.90
C GLY A 508 43.28 -30.85 -43.27
N TYR A 509 43.37 -31.77 -44.23
CA TYR A 509 42.73 -31.65 -45.54
C TYR A 509 41.40 -32.41 -45.59
N THR A 510 40.44 -31.83 -46.31
CA THR A 510 39.16 -32.48 -46.58
C THR A 510 39.22 -33.14 -47.95
N VAL A 511 39.04 -34.46 -47.96
CA VAL A 511 39.18 -35.29 -49.16
C VAL A 511 37.93 -36.16 -49.34
N CYS A 512 37.60 -36.47 -50.59
CA CYS A 512 36.63 -37.48 -50.93
C CYS A 512 37.25 -38.44 -51.95
N TRP A 513 36.77 -39.67 -51.97
CA TRP A 513 37.16 -40.67 -52.96
C TRP A 513 36.16 -40.67 -54.11
N VAL A 514 36.61 -40.41 -55.33
CA VAL A 514 35.78 -40.50 -56.54
C VAL A 514 36.11 -41.77 -57.32
N GLN A 515 35.10 -42.38 -57.95
CA GLN A 515 35.26 -43.53 -58.82
C GLN A 515 35.83 -43.08 -60.18
N GLY A 516 37.14 -43.24 -60.37
CA GLY A 516 37.82 -43.00 -61.64
C GLY A 516 37.71 -44.18 -62.61
N THR A 517 38.20 -44.02 -63.84
CA THR A 517 38.20 -45.05 -64.89
C THR A 517 39.04 -46.28 -64.55
N ASP A 518 40.06 -46.12 -63.71
CA ASP A 518 41.05 -47.15 -63.36
C ASP A 518 41.12 -47.46 -61.85
N GLY A 519 40.20 -46.94 -61.03
CA GLY A 519 40.17 -47.17 -59.58
C GLY A 519 39.70 -45.97 -58.75
N PRO A 520 39.66 -46.08 -57.41
CA PRO A 520 39.31 -44.99 -56.51
C PRO A 520 40.41 -43.92 -56.51
N VAL A 521 40.05 -42.66 -56.76
CA VAL A 521 40.99 -41.52 -56.79
C VAL A 521 40.70 -40.59 -55.63
N PRO A 522 41.68 -40.23 -54.79
CA PRO A 522 41.46 -39.26 -53.73
C PRO A 522 41.45 -37.86 -54.33
N LEU A 523 40.44 -37.06 -53.97
CA LEU A 523 40.27 -35.71 -54.47
C LEU A 523 40.06 -34.74 -53.32
N ARG A 524 40.82 -33.65 -53.32
CA ARG A 524 40.64 -32.58 -52.33
C ARG A 524 39.35 -31.82 -52.64
N VAL A 525 38.49 -31.70 -51.63
CA VAL A 525 37.22 -30.97 -51.74
C VAL A 525 37.19 -29.77 -50.81
N ARG A 526 36.56 -28.69 -51.28
CA ARG A 526 36.21 -27.53 -50.46
C ARG A 526 34.72 -27.58 -50.19
N LEU A 527 34.36 -27.72 -48.92
CA LEU A 527 32.98 -27.88 -48.50
C LEU A 527 32.34 -26.54 -48.10
N GLY A 528 31.02 -26.49 -48.21
CA GLY A 528 30.17 -25.39 -47.76
C GLY A 528 29.31 -25.81 -46.57
N LEU A 529 28.04 -25.42 -46.59
CA LEU A 529 27.09 -25.77 -45.53
C LEU A 529 26.77 -27.27 -45.55
N SER A 530 26.67 -27.87 -44.36
CA SER A 530 26.34 -29.28 -44.18
C SER A 530 25.00 -29.44 -43.48
N THR A 531 24.17 -30.32 -44.02
CA THR A 531 22.98 -30.87 -43.36
C THR A 531 23.37 -32.20 -42.69
N GLY A 532 22.50 -32.78 -41.86
CA GLY A 532 22.76 -34.08 -41.22
C GLY A 532 23.00 -35.26 -42.19
N THR A 533 22.67 -35.11 -43.48
CA THR A 533 22.80 -36.18 -44.50
C THR A 533 23.68 -35.80 -45.69
N PHE A 534 23.66 -34.53 -46.12
CA PHE A 534 24.37 -34.04 -47.31
C PHE A 534 25.19 -32.79 -46.98
N VAL A 535 26.30 -32.61 -47.69
CA VAL A 535 27.17 -31.43 -47.59
C VAL A 535 27.36 -30.78 -48.95
N GLU A 536 27.31 -29.46 -48.97
CA GLU A 536 27.60 -28.64 -50.14
C GLU A 536 29.09 -28.74 -50.52
N VAL A 537 29.37 -28.90 -51.81
CA VAL A 537 30.71 -28.97 -52.38
C VAL A 537 30.93 -27.73 -53.24
N LYS A 538 31.79 -26.82 -52.77
CA LYS A 538 32.13 -25.58 -53.48
C LYS A 538 33.18 -25.81 -54.57
N ALA A 539 34.10 -26.74 -54.36
CA ALA A 539 35.11 -27.12 -55.34
C ALA A 539 35.61 -28.54 -55.11
N GLY A 540 36.05 -29.19 -56.19
CA GLY A 540 36.69 -30.50 -56.17
C GLY A 540 35.96 -31.53 -57.02
N VAL A 541 34.63 -31.60 -56.97
CA VAL A 541 33.84 -32.69 -57.59
C VAL A 541 32.75 -32.14 -58.49
N ARG A 542 32.44 -32.85 -59.57
CA ARG A 542 31.40 -32.45 -60.54
C ARG A 542 30.07 -33.17 -60.28
N PRO A 543 28.93 -32.58 -60.68
CA PRO A 543 27.63 -33.26 -60.65
C PRO A 543 27.65 -34.57 -61.44
N GLY A 544 27.08 -35.64 -60.88
CA GLY A 544 27.03 -36.98 -61.47
C GLY A 544 28.26 -37.85 -61.20
N GLU A 545 29.28 -37.34 -60.52
CA GLU A 545 30.43 -38.14 -60.10
C GLU A 545 30.04 -39.07 -58.94
N ARG A 546 30.55 -40.29 -58.98
CA ARG A 546 30.31 -41.33 -57.98
C ARG A 546 31.39 -41.25 -56.90
N VAL A 547 30.98 -41.07 -55.65
CA VAL A 547 31.87 -40.92 -54.48
C VAL A 547 31.74 -42.12 -53.56
N TYR A 548 32.84 -42.58 -52.97
CA TYR A 548 32.79 -43.68 -51.99
C TYR A 548 32.37 -43.17 -50.61
N LEU A 549 31.44 -43.87 -49.95
CA LEU A 549 30.93 -43.54 -48.61
C LEU A 549 31.81 -44.07 -47.47
N ALA A 550 32.81 -44.88 -47.80
CA ALA A 550 33.81 -45.41 -46.88
C ALA A 550 35.17 -45.45 -47.61
N PRO A 551 36.30 -45.34 -46.89
CA PRO A 551 37.62 -45.45 -47.49
C PRO A 551 37.79 -46.84 -48.15
N PRO A 552 38.22 -46.92 -49.42
CA PRO A 552 38.58 -48.18 -50.06
C PRO A 552 39.91 -48.75 -49.50
N ASP A 553 40.13 -50.07 -49.64
CA ASP A 553 41.21 -50.88 -49.05
C ASP A 553 42.64 -50.29 -49.13
N GLU A 554 43.59 -50.84 -48.34
CA GLU A 554 44.99 -50.39 -48.11
C GLU A 554 45.76 -49.82 -49.31
N ALA A 555 45.47 -50.28 -50.55
CA ALA A 555 46.07 -49.73 -51.77
C ALA A 555 45.72 -48.25 -52.02
N ALA A 556 44.56 -47.79 -51.56
CA ALA A 556 44.14 -46.40 -51.65
C ALA A 556 44.87 -45.50 -50.63
N GLU A 557 45.39 -46.05 -49.52
CA GLU A 557 46.12 -45.24 -48.53
C GLU A 557 47.43 -44.66 -49.10
N GLU A 558 48.10 -45.38 -50.02
CA GLU A 558 49.30 -44.89 -50.71
C GLU A 558 48.99 -43.69 -51.61
N ASP A 559 47.88 -43.73 -52.35
CA ASP A 559 47.43 -42.64 -53.22
C ASP A 559 46.97 -41.41 -52.41
N LEU A 560 46.36 -41.63 -51.25
CA LEU A 560 45.99 -40.57 -50.33
C LEU A 560 47.23 -39.93 -49.68
N ALA A 561 48.20 -40.74 -49.26
CA ALA A 561 49.48 -40.27 -48.74
C ALA A 561 50.27 -39.50 -49.81
N ALA A 562 50.22 -39.96 -51.07
CA ALA A 562 50.79 -39.26 -52.21
C ALA A 562 50.11 -37.90 -52.43
N LEU A 563 48.77 -37.85 -52.46
CA LEU A 563 48.02 -36.60 -52.59
C LEU A 563 48.30 -35.64 -51.42
N ILE A 564 48.31 -36.11 -50.18
CA ILE A 564 48.61 -35.29 -48.99
C ILE A 564 50.07 -34.79 -49.05
N THR A 565 51.02 -35.61 -49.49
CA THR A 565 52.43 -35.21 -49.67
C THR A 565 52.58 -34.20 -50.81
N GLN A 566 51.82 -34.35 -51.88
CA GLN A 566 51.76 -33.40 -53.00
C GLN A 566 51.12 -32.08 -52.57
N LEU A 567 50.03 -32.12 -51.80
CA LEU A 567 49.39 -30.94 -51.21
C LEU A 567 50.30 -30.22 -50.20
N LYS A 568 51.12 -30.97 -49.44
CA LYS A 568 52.15 -30.40 -48.55
C LYS A 568 53.34 -29.79 -49.29
N THR A 569 53.70 -30.33 -50.46
CA THR A 569 54.83 -29.85 -51.27
C THR A 569 54.42 -28.72 -52.24
N THR A 570 53.12 -28.57 -52.52
CA THR A 570 52.55 -27.61 -53.49
C THR A 570 51.80 -26.44 -52.83
N ALA A 571 52.24 -25.98 -51.65
CA ALA A 571 51.75 -24.69 -51.11
C ALA A 571 52.90 -23.66 -51.12
N PRO A 572 52.71 -22.46 -51.69
CA PRO A 572 51.45 -21.69 -51.67
C PRO A 572 51.02 -21.23 -53.08
N ALA A 573 49.87 -21.67 -53.59
CA ALA A 573 49.37 -21.11 -54.86
C ALA A 573 47.84 -21.15 -55.06
N MET A 574 47.03 -21.38 -54.02
CA MET A 574 45.56 -21.34 -54.17
C MET A 574 44.79 -20.66 -53.02
N ASP A 575 45.49 -20.05 -52.05
CA ASP A 575 44.85 -19.25 -50.97
C ASP A 575 45.15 -17.74 -51.06
N GLU A 576 45.78 -17.27 -52.15
CA GLU A 576 46.03 -15.83 -52.35
C GLU A 576 45.86 -15.42 -53.83
N MET A 577 44.62 -15.11 -54.24
CA MET A 577 44.25 -14.03 -55.18
C MET A 577 42.78 -14.18 -55.64
N GLU A 578 41.85 -13.68 -54.83
CA GLU A 578 40.77 -12.75 -55.22
C GLU A 578 39.90 -12.47 -53.98
N GLU A 579 40.16 -11.33 -53.32
CA GLU A 579 39.15 -10.37 -52.84
C GLU A 579 39.90 -9.22 -52.15
N GLU A 580 40.43 -8.29 -52.97
CA GLU A 580 40.45 -6.90 -52.53
C GLU A 580 39.02 -6.35 -52.64
N PRO A 581 38.54 -5.60 -51.63
CA PRO A 581 37.16 -5.13 -51.61
C PRO A 581 36.92 -4.09 -52.71
N PRO A 582 35.79 -4.12 -53.42
CA PRO A 582 35.35 -2.93 -54.13
C PRO A 582 34.97 -1.88 -53.08
N GLY A 583 35.79 -0.84 -52.98
CA GLY A 583 35.39 0.38 -52.28
C GLY A 583 34.12 0.94 -52.92
N PRO A 584 33.09 1.31 -52.15
CA PRO A 584 32.01 2.11 -52.69
C PRO A 584 32.53 3.53 -52.95
N ALA A 585 32.56 3.90 -54.23
CA ALA A 585 32.65 5.29 -54.66
C ALA A 585 31.43 6.07 -54.15
N ALA A 586 31.70 7.32 -53.80
CA ALA A 586 30.78 8.29 -53.22
C ALA A 586 29.48 8.47 -54.03
N ALA A 587 28.36 8.52 -53.31
CA ALA A 587 27.21 9.32 -53.66
C ALA A 587 27.11 10.46 -52.63
N GLU A 588 26.94 11.67 -53.17
CA GLU A 588 26.82 12.95 -52.48
C GLU A 588 25.59 13.07 -51.56
N PRO A 589 25.60 14.05 -50.64
CA PRO A 589 24.68 14.15 -49.50
C PRO A 589 23.34 14.82 -49.85
N PRO A 590 22.28 14.58 -49.07
CA PRO A 590 21.31 15.61 -48.76
C PRO A 590 21.62 16.24 -47.38
N GLU A 591 21.90 17.54 -47.38
CA GLU A 591 21.84 18.43 -46.21
C GLU A 591 20.42 19.06 -46.10
N PRO A 592 20.03 19.71 -44.99
CA PRO A 592 19.94 19.23 -43.60
C PRO A 592 18.57 19.63 -42.95
N ALA A 593 18.31 19.19 -41.71
CA ALA A 593 17.65 19.94 -40.60
C ALA A 593 16.90 19.01 -39.61
N PRO A 594 16.69 19.45 -38.35
CA PRO A 594 17.71 19.82 -37.37
C PRO A 594 17.65 18.83 -36.19
N GLU A 595 18.83 18.52 -35.65
CA GLU A 595 18.94 17.88 -34.35
C GLU A 595 18.44 18.89 -33.30
N ALA A 596 17.23 18.66 -32.82
CA ALA A 596 16.70 19.34 -31.65
C ALA A 596 17.56 18.93 -30.45
N ALA A 597 18.49 19.82 -30.10
CA ALA A 597 19.06 19.88 -28.77
C ALA A 597 17.92 19.84 -27.75
N ASN A 598 17.83 18.73 -27.03
CA ASN A 598 17.10 18.63 -25.78
C ASN A 598 17.74 17.53 -24.93
N PRO A 599 17.66 17.70 -23.61
CA PRO A 599 18.83 18.02 -22.83
C PRO A 599 19.53 16.77 -22.35
N ALA A 600 20.80 16.90 -21.97
CA ALA A 600 21.37 16.01 -20.98
C ALA A 600 20.40 15.94 -19.79
N VAL A 601 19.65 14.83 -19.72
CA VAL A 601 18.86 14.49 -18.54
C VAL A 601 19.86 14.02 -17.51
N ASP A 602 20.42 15.02 -16.85
CA ASP A 602 20.92 14.91 -15.51
C ASP A 602 19.78 14.35 -14.66
N ARG A 603 19.97 13.14 -14.11
CA ARG A 603 19.41 12.64 -12.83
C ARG A 603 19.60 11.12 -12.68
N PRO A 604 19.69 10.59 -11.44
CA PRO A 604 20.08 11.31 -10.23
C PRO A 604 21.01 10.55 -9.26
N ALA A 605 21.69 11.37 -8.48
CA ALA A 605 22.08 11.30 -7.07
C ALA A 605 21.37 10.32 -6.08
N GLU A 606 20.48 9.42 -6.49
CA GLU A 606 19.76 8.51 -5.60
C GLU A 606 20.62 7.31 -5.17
N THR A 607 21.57 6.89 -6.00
CA THR A 607 22.51 5.80 -5.70
C THR A 607 23.52 6.20 -4.62
N ASP A 608 23.96 7.46 -4.60
CA ASP A 608 24.94 7.96 -3.63
C ASP A 608 24.31 8.21 -2.24
N LEU A 609 23.06 8.68 -2.18
CA LEU A 609 22.33 8.87 -0.91
C LEU A 609 22.05 7.53 -0.20
N ARG A 610 21.66 6.49 -0.95
CA ARG A 610 21.44 5.13 -0.40
C ARG A 610 22.73 4.46 0.07
N ALA A 611 23.86 4.77 -0.57
CA ALA A 611 25.18 4.27 -0.15
C ALA A 611 25.63 4.93 1.16
N ARG A 612 25.49 6.26 1.28
CA ARG A 612 25.82 7.01 2.51
C ARG A 612 24.89 6.67 3.68
N MET A 613 23.60 6.44 3.41
CA MET A 613 22.62 5.95 4.41
C MET A 613 22.94 4.54 4.95
N ARG A 614 23.56 3.67 4.13
CA ARG A 614 24.01 2.35 4.57
C ARG A 614 25.17 2.42 5.55
N GLN A 615 26.07 3.40 5.39
CA GLN A 615 27.20 3.60 6.31
C GLN A 615 26.74 4.11 7.69
N LEU A 616 25.65 4.88 7.75
CA LEU A 616 25.05 5.33 9.02
C LEU A 616 24.47 4.19 9.88
N ARG A 617 24.14 3.02 9.29
CA ARG A 617 23.66 1.85 10.05
C ARG A 617 24.76 1.14 10.85
N ALA A 618 26.02 1.33 10.49
CA ALA A 618 27.15 0.66 11.13
C ALA A 618 27.70 1.40 12.36
N LEU A 619 27.15 2.59 12.68
CA LEU A 619 27.62 3.46 13.75
C LEU A 619 26.73 3.39 15.00
N THR A 620 27.33 3.60 16.17
CA THR A 620 26.64 3.59 17.47
C THR A 620 25.82 4.87 17.67
N GLY A 621 24.86 4.84 18.61
CA GLY A 621 23.74 5.78 18.70
C GLY A 621 24.09 7.28 18.64
N GLU A 622 25.09 7.73 19.39
CA GLU A 622 25.47 9.16 19.45
C GLU A 622 26.29 9.63 18.22
N GLU A 623 27.13 8.77 17.65
CA GLU A 623 27.86 9.10 16.41
C GLU A 623 26.93 9.10 15.20
N ARG A 624 25.94 8.21 15.22
CA ARG A 624 24.93 8.11 14.18
C ARG A 624 24.09 9.38 14.11
N THR A 625 23.61 9.91 15.24
CA THR A 625 22.78 11.14 15.28
C THR A 625 23.55 12.34 14.74
N ARG A 626 24.81 12.54 15.16
CA ARG A 626 25.66 13.64 14.68
C ARG A 626 25.91 13.57 13.18
N LYS A 627 26.30 12.40 12.66
CA LYS A 627 26.55 12.23 11.22
C LYS A 627 25.26 12.27 10.38
N THR A 628 24.10 11.84 10.90
CA THR A 628 22.83 12.07 10.20
C THR A 628 22.51 13.55 10.06
N GLN A 629 22.84 14.35 11.07
CA GLN A 629 22.57 15.78 11.07
C GLN A 629 23.49 16.53 10.10
N GLU A 630 24.79 16.21 10.09
CA GLU A 630 25.75 16.69 9.08
C GLU A 630 25.35 16.28 7.66
N LEU A 631 24.83 15.05 7.47
CA LEU A 631 24.38 14.58 6.16
C LEU A 631 23.15 15.37 5.67
N LEU A 632 22.18 15.64 6.56
CA LEU A 632 20.95 16.39 6.24
C LEU A 632 21.24 17.87 5.91
N GLU A 633 22.27 18.47 6.50
CA GLU A 633 22.69 19.85 6.21
C GLU A 633 23.43 19.99 4.88
N SER A 634 24.09 18.92 4.41
CA SER A 634 24.79 18.91 3.11
C SER A 634 23.89 18.68 1.89
N LEU A 635 22.59 18.48 2.09
CA LEU A 635 21.63 18.09 1.05
C LEU A 635 20.73 19.26 0.60
N THR A 636 20.28 19.20 -0.65
CA THR A 636 19.31 20.17 -1.19
C THR A 636 17.93 20.02 -0.51
N PRO A 637 17.05 21.05 -0.52
CA PRO A 637 15.78 21.02 0.21
C PRO A 637 14.84 19.85 -0.18
N GLU A 638 14.81 19.48 -1.46
CA GLU A 638 14.02 18.34 -1.96
C GLU A 638 14.62 16.98 -1.56
N GLN A 639 15.95 16.87 -1.45
CA GLN A 639 16.63 15.65 -1.01
C GLN A 639 16.55 15.45 0.51
N ARG A 640 16.52 16.55 1.26
CA ARG A 640 16.37 16.54 2.71
C ARG A 640 14.99 16.02 3.13
N SER A 641 13.93 16.45 2.46
CA SER A 641 12.57 15.96 2.75
C SER A 641 12.42 14.46 2.45
N GLN A 642 13.01 13.97 1.35
CA GLN A 642 13.04 12.54 1.01
C GLN A 642 13.85 11.72 2.02
N ALA A 643 15.00 12.24 2.48
CA ALA A 643 15.83 11.60 3.50
C ALA A 643 15.13 11.55 4.88
N GLU A 644 14.47 12.63 5.28
CA GLU A 644 13.68 12.71 6.52
C GLU A 644 12.48 11.76 6.48
N GLU A 645 11.78 11.66 5.35
CA GLU A 645 10.67 10.71 5.17
C GLU A 645 11.15 9.25 5.26
N MET A 646 12.29 8.91 4.66
CA MET A 646 12.88 7.58 4.76
C MET A 646 13.33 7.25 6.20
N LEU A 647 13.94 8.19 6.92
CA LEU A 647 14.32 8.02 8.32
C LEU A 647 13.10 7.82 9.22
N ARG A 648 12.00 8.54 8.96
CA ARG A 648 10.73 8.41 9.68
C ARG A 648 10.07 7.06 9.43
N ARG A 649 10.11 6.54 8.19
CA ARG A 649 9.68 5.16 7.87
C ARG A 649 10.56 4.10 8.54
N MET A 650 11.86 4.36 8.72
CA MET A 650 12.77 3.43 9.40
C MET A 650 12.58 3.41 10.91
N ALA A 651 12.21 4.53 11.55
CA ALA A 651 11.94 4.60 12.99
C ALA A 651 10.61 3.90 13.40
N ALA A 652 9.71 3.63 12.44
CA ALA A 652 8.40 3.05 12.67
C ALA A 652 8.34 1.51 12.67
N ARG A 653 9.48 0.80 12.70
CA ARG A 653 9.52 -0.68 12.81
C ARG A 653 9.85 -1.12 14.24
N PRO A 654 9.03 -1.96 14.89
CA PRO A 654 9.37 -2.53 16.19
C PRO A 654 10.46 -3.60 16.02
N GLU A 655 11.53 -3.50 16.81
CA GLU A 655 12.67 -4.42 16.78
C GLU A 655 12.30 -5.82 17.29
N GLY A 656 12.33 -6.79 16.38
CA GLY A 656 12.26 -8.22 16.70
C GLY A 656 13.64 -8.82 16.90
N ARG A 657 13.95 -9.14 18.17
CA ARG A 657 14.75 -10.28 18.69
C ARG A 657 15.87 -10.84 17.78
N GLY A 658 17.12 -10.50 18.11
CA GLY A 658 18.30 -11.12 17.49
C GLY A 658 19.63 -10.76 18.15
N GLY A 659 19.81 -11.06 19.44
CA GLY A 659 21.09 -10.92 20.14
C GLY A 659 21.56 -12.24 20.75
N ARG A 660 22.66 -12.80 20.24
CA ARG A 660 23.41 -13.90 20.87
C ARG A 660 24.07 -13.39 22.18
N PRO A 661 24.16 -14.21 23.24
CA PRO A 661 24.76 -13.78 24.50
C PRO A 661 26.30 -13.89 24.45
N GLY A 662 26.98 -12.78 24.74
CA GLY A 662 28.41 -12.72 25.07
C GLY A 662 28.67 -12.78 26.59
N PRO A 663 29.91 -13.03 27.03
CA PRO A 663 30.20 -13.62 28.34
C PRO A 663 30.13 -12.63 29.51
N ARG A 664 29.85 -13.18 30.70
CA ARG A 664 29.80 -12.49 31.99
C ARG A 664 31.15 -11.85 32.35
N PRO A 665 31.16 -10.67 32.97
CA PRO A 665 32.23 -10.25 33.87
C PRO A 665 31.86 -10.53 35.33
N GLU A 666 32.88 -10.92 36.10
CA GLU A 666 32.86 -11.13 37.53
C GLU A 666 32.79 -9.81 38.31
N GLY A 667 32.00 -9.82 39.40
CA GLY A 667 32.30 -9.18 40.70
C GLY A 667 32.49 -7.66 40.79
N ALA A 668 31.53 -6.97 41.41
CA ALA A 668 31.74 -6.17 42.63
C ALA A 668 30.46 -5.42 43.06
N GLY A 669 30.14 -5.47 44.36
CA GLY A 669 29.45 -4.40 45.09
C GLY A 669 27.92 -4.47 45.22
N GLY A 670 27.44 -5.03 46.34
CA GLY A 670 26.21 -4.53 46.97
C GLY A 670 26.48 -3.15 47.61
N PRO A 671 25.47 -2.34 47.97
CA PRO A 671 24.44 -2.77 48.92
C PRO A 671 23.01 -2.17 48.73
N GLN A 672 22.11 -2.70 49.57
CA GLN A 672 20.95 -2.05 50.22
C GLN A 672 19.66 -1.77 49.43
N ASN A 673 18.61 -2.36 49.99
CA ASN A 673 17.19 -2.32 49.64
C ASN A 673 16.49 -1.27 50.53
N PRO A 674 15.60 -0.41 50.00
CA PRO A 674 14.58 0.25 50.80
C PRO A 674 13.18 -0.36 50.57
N GLN A 675 12.66 -0.83 51.68
CA GLN A 675 11.29 -1.17 52.06
C GLN A 675 10.16 -0.40 51.34
N GLN A 676 9.13 -1.15 50.93
CA GLN A 676 7.75 -0.66 50.78
C GLN A 676 7.05 -0.66 52.14
N PRO A 677 6.15 0.31 52.43
CA PRO A 677 5.35 0.32 53.65
C PRO A 677 4.08 -0.52 53.52
N ALA A 678 3.77 -1.23 54.59
CA ALA A 678 2.51 -1.92 54.84
C ALA A 678 1.47 -0.96 55.45
N ALA A 679 0.21 -1.08 55.03
CA ALA A 679 -0.95 -0.54 55.72
C ALA A 679 -1.77 -1.69 56.33
N ARG A 680 -1.86 -1.70 57.66
CA ARG A 680 -3.02 -2.18 58.46
C ARG A 680 -4.16 -1.16 58.24
N GLN A 681 -5.45 -1.41 58.39
CA GLN A 681 -6.26 -2.10 59.40
C GLN A 681 -7.72 -1.94 58.88
N GLU A 682 -8.64 -2.91 58.87
CA GLU A 682 -9.60 -3.25 59.94
C GLU A 682 -10.69 -4.14 59.32
N GLY A 683 -11.24 -5.09 60.08
CA GLY A 683 -12.45 -5.83 59.69
C GLY A 683 -12.44 -7.31 60.08
N GLY A 684 -12.44 -7.61 61.38
CA GLY A 684 -13.21 -8.75 61.91
C GLY A 684 -14.54 -8.19 62.43
N ASP A 685 -15.57 -8.95 62.76
CA ASP A 685 -15.87 -10.37 62.67
C ASP A 685 -17.39 -10.47 62.89
N ASP A 686 -17.96 -11.64 62.58
CA ASP A 686 -19.18 -12.22 63.14
C ASP A 686 -20.57 -11.62 62.87
N GLY A 687 -21.50 -12.54 62.57
CA GLY A 687 -22.88 -12.40 63.03
C GLY A 687 -23.95 -13.06 62.19
N ALA A 688 -24.20 -14.34 62.45
CA ALA A 688 -25.35 -15.13 62.02
C ALA A 688 -26.71 -14.39 61.97
N ARG A 689 -27.44 -14.55 60.86
CA ARG A 689 -28.84 -15.01 60.80
C ARG A 689 -29.28 -15.32 59.38
#